data_AF-D7VLE0-F1
#
_entry.id   AF-D7VLE0-F1
#
_cell.length_a   1.000
_cell.length_b   1.000
_cell.length_c   1.000
_cell.angle_alpha   90.00
_cell.angle_beta   90.00
_cell.angle_gamma   90.00
#
_symmetry.space_group_name_H-M   'P 1'
#
loop_
_entity.id
_entity.type
_entity.pdbx_description
1 polymer ?
#
loop_
_entity_poly.entity_id
_entity_poly.type
_entity_poly.pdbx_seq_one_letter_code
_entity_poly.pdbx_strand_id
1 'polypeptide(L)'
;MTLTHKHMQKFMQTTMLFCAVLCFNLAKSQEKSWIRINQIGYTPQAVKVAVWVSKEQSVPQKFELINVRTQKTVFKNNSGKNFGAYGPFLHSLRLDFSVFREEGEYYIKAGKTVSPTFKINKNVYKGTADFALRYMRQQRTLFNPFLQDSCHTHDGFTMYAGKAGIPDSTHIDAGGGWHDASDYLQYSTTSANATYHLLAAYRDFPHVFEDTKQANGLVGKNGIPDVLDEAKWGLDWLLKMHPQPHLMFNQIADDRDHTNMRIPKEDPFYGRGFERPVYFIDGEPQQRGKFMNNTTGTSSTAAKFSSAFTLGSTLFQSVDPTYSGTLQDKATSALEYAYIKPGVTQTVSVKSPYIYAEDNWVDDMELASALLFSKTGDQTYARKALDFAEQEKVTPWMIRDTASHYQYYPFINLGHYELAKSLKGDEQKKVIAFYKEGIDQVWSRAKENAFYRGVPFIWCSNNLTVSFAIQCKWYRDISKDSSYAALEQANIDWLFGVNPWGTSMVYGLPADGDTPVDPHSAFTKIGNHPIDGGLVDGPVYSSIFNNLIGIKLNEEDEYAEFQSELAVYHDDYGDYSTNEPTMDGTASLVYLLAAQEEGNHHLVKDNYGAIIKGDPAKKNISLVFTADEFYDGATSILETLKKEKIQGSFFVTGRFLDNPDTDGITKEIVKRGHYLAPHSDQHLLYCDWEDRQHTRVSKEEFTQDLNNNFQKMKKYGVKRDVARYFLPSYEWYNTDIVSWAEQEGIQVVNFTPGLRTAADYTYPEMGSRYLESETIYSQLIEKEQKEGLNGYIILVHLGTDPKRKDKFYTLLPRLIKELRKKDYHFKVINDML
;
A
#
# COMPACT_ATOMS: atom_id res chain seq x y z
N MET A 1 78.96 -27.01 18.71
CA MET A 1 77.51 -27.30 18.68
C MET A 1 76.72 -26.05 18.26
N THR A 2 77.17 -25.35 17.20
CA THR A 2 76.70 -23.98 16.91
C THR A 2 76.67 -23.65 15.41
N LEU A 3 76.81 -24.65 14.52
CA LEU A 3 76.70 -24.48 13.07
C LEU A 3 75.43 -25.08 12.45
N THR A 4 74.68 -25.92 13.16
CA THR A 4 73.50 -26.60 12.62
C THR A 4 72.21 -25.80 12.74
N HIS A 5 72.13 -24.81 13.65
CA HIS A 5 70.88 -24.10 13.87
C HIS A 5 70.60 -22.98 12.84
N LYS A 6 71.65 -22.28 12.37
CA LYS A 6 71.50 -21.18 11.40
C LYS A 6 71.09 -21.64 10.00
N HIS A 7 71.44 -22.87 9.58
CA HIS A 7 71.04 -23.39 8.28
C HIS A 7 69.61 -23.93 8.28
N MET A 8 69.14 -24.51 9.39
CA MET A 8 67.76 -24.96 9.52
C MET A 8 66.76 -23.79 9.57
N GLN A 9 67.12 -22.69 10.23
CA GLN A 9 66.28 -21.49 10.30
C GLN A 9 66.17 -20.77 8.96
N LYS A 10 67.27 -20.72 8.18
CA LYS A 10 67.25 -20.10 6.85
C LYS A 10 66.47 -20.95 5.84
N PHE A 11 66.53 -22.28 5.94
CA PHE A 11 65.73 -23.17 5.09
C PHE A 11 64.24 -23.08 5.42
N MET A 12 63.85 -23.10 6.71
CA MET A 12 62.45 -22.90 7.13
C MET A 12 61.89 -21.51 6.76
N GLN A 13 62.68 -20.44 6.87
CA GLN A 13 62.23 -19.10 6.45
C GLN A 13 62.07 -19.00 4.94
N THR A 14 62.93 -19.64 4.15
CA THR A 14 62.83 -19.58 2.68
C THR A 14 61.66 -20.44 2.18
N THR A 15 61.37 -21.59 2.81
CA THR A 15 60.21 -22.43 2.46
C THR A 15 58.88 -21.82 2.96
N MET A 16 58.84 -21.16 4.12
CA MET A 16 57.65 -20.41 4.56
C MET A 16 57.38 -19.17 3.71
N LEU A 17 58.42 -18.46 3.24
CA LEU A 17 58.24 -17.32 2.35
C LEU A 17 57.80 -17.76 0.94
N PHE A 18 58.26 -18.92 0.45
CA PHE A 18 57.82 -19.46 -0.84
C PHE A 18 56.39 -20.04 -0.77
N CYS A 19 55.99 -20.66 0.33
CA CYS A 19 54.59 -21.06 0.56
C CYS A 19 53.66 -19.87 0.85
N ALA A 20 54.13 -18.82 1.53
CA ALA A 20 53.37 -17.59 1.69
C ALA A 20 53.16 -16.86 0.36
N VAL A 21 54.18 -16.81 -0.51
CA VAL A 21 54.05 -16.19 -1.85
C VAL A 21 53.23 -17.06 -2.81
N LEU A 22 53.18 -18.38 -2.65
CA LEU A 22 52.26 -19.26 -3.40
C LEU A 22 50.82 -19.28 -2.84
N CYS A 23 50.61 -19.00 -1.55
CA CYS A 23 49.27 -18.88 -0.97
C CYS A 23 48.69 -17.45 -1.07
N PHE A 24 49.51 -16.42 -1.25
CA PHE A 24 49.05 -15.05 -1.53
C PHE A 24 48.90 -14.72 -3.03
N ASN A 25 49.29 -15.62 -3.93
CA ASN A 25 49.02 -15.52 -5.38
C ASN A 25 47.85 -16.38 -5.87
N LEU A 26 47.02 -16.90 -4.96
CA LEU A 26 45.59 -16.99 -5.26
C LEU A 26 45.07 -15.56 -5.22
N ALA A 27 45.37 -14.81 -6.28
CA ALA A 27 44.55 -13.67 -6.65
C ALA A 27 43.11 -14.16 -6.53
N LYS A 28 42.37 -13.69 -5.53
CA LYS A 28 40.91 -13.65 -5.62
C LYS A 28 40.70 -12.93 -6.95
N SER A 29 40.42 -13.68 -8.02
CA SER A 29 39.99 -13.04 -9.24
C SER A 29 38.77 -12.27 -8.80
N GLN A 30 38.85 -10.94 -8.82
CA GLN A 30 37.74 -10.06 -8.47
C GLN A 30 36.52 -10.62 -9.20
N GLU A 31 35.46 -10.95 -8.45
CA GLU A 31 34.27 -11.51 -9.06
C GLU A 31 33.75 -10.46 -10.03
N LYS A 32 33.72 -10.76 -11.33
CA LYS A 32 33.37 -9.79 -12.39
C LYS A 32 31.95 -9.97 -12.90
N SER A 33 31.14 -10.77 -12.21
CA SER A 33 29.78 -11.09 -12.56
C SER A 33 28.94 -11.20 -11.29
N TRP A 34 27.72 -10.67 -11.31
CA TRP A 34 26.83 -10.60 -10.14
C TRP A 34 25.42 -11.03 -10.51
N ILE A 35 24.64 -11.47 -9.53
CA ILE A 35 23.20 -11.72 -9.68
C ILE A 35 22.47 -10.81 -8.69
N ARG A 36 21.67 -9.90 -9.23
CA ARG A 36 20.84 -8.95 -8.50
C ARG A 36 19.46 -9.56 -8.28
N ILE A 37 18.98 -9.50 -7.04
CA ILE A 37 17.73 -10.12 -6.57
C ILE A 37 16.91 -9.08 -5.81
N ASN A 38 15.61 -9.33 -5.68
CA ASN A 38 14.81 -8.63 -4.68
C ASN A 38 15.20 -9.18 -3.30
N GLN A 39 15.84 -8.35 -2.48
CA GLN A 39 16.38 -8.73 -1.18
C GLN A 39 15.27 -9.01 -0.15
N ILE A 40 14.07 -8.41 -0.29
CA ILE A 40 12.90 -8.77 0.53
C ILE A 40 12.45 -10.20 0.19
N GLY A 41 12.46 -10.54 -1.10
CA GLY A 41 12.08 -11.83 -1.64
C GLY A 41 10.86 -11.75 -2.55
N TYR A 42 10.21 -12.90 -2.77
CA TYR A 42 9.09 -13.01 -3.71
C TYR A 42 7.92 -13.78 -3.07
N THR A 43 6.69 -13.38 -3.37
CA THR A 43 5.53 -14.22 -3.04
C THR A 43 5.44 -15.40 -4.01
N PRO A 44 4.81 -16.52 -3.63
CA PRO A 44 4.69 -17.68 -4.53
C PRO A 44 4.06 -17.32 -5.88
N GLN A 45 3.06 -16.45 -5.94
CA GLN A 45 2.32 -16.12 -7.15
C GLN A 45 2.97 -15.01 -7.99
N ALA A 46 3.84 -14.18 -7.42
CA ALA A 46 4.48 -13.08 -8.12
C ALA A 46 5.29 -13.51 -9.36
N VAL A 47 5.51 -12.53 -10.25
CA VAL A 47 6.63 -12.57 -11.21
C VAL A 47 7.92 -12.58 -10.41
N LYS A 48 8.89 -13.40 -10.81
CA LYS A 48 10.17 -13.54 -10.10
C LYS A 48 11.30 -13.55 -11.10
N VAL A 49 12.09 -12.48 -11.07
CA VAL A 49 13.22 -12.31 -11.98
C VAL A 49 14.42 -11.82 -11.18
N ALA A 50 15.55 -12.49 -11.38
CA ALA A 50 16.85 -11.98 -10.97
C ALA A 50 17.58 -11.45 -12.21
N VAL A 51 18.47 -10.48 -12.04
CA VAL A 51 19.26 -9.92 -13.14
C VAL A 51 20.72 -10.31 -12.95
N TRP A 52 21.24 -11.13 -13.87
CA TRP A 52 22.68 -11.41 -13.92
C TRP A 52 23.36 -10.33 -14.76
N VAL A 53 24.51 -9.83 -14.29
CA VAL A 53 25.31 -8.81 -14.96
C VAL A 53 26.78 -9.19 -14.93
N SER A 54 27.56 -8.75 -15.93
CA SER A 54 28.98 -9.06 -15.99
C SER A 54 29.81 -8.02 -16.73
N LYS A 55 31.04 -7.83 -16.25
CA LYS A 55 32.12 -7.10 -16.92
C LYS A 55 33.01 -8.03 -17.77
N GLU A 56 32.71 -9.33 -17.83
CA GLU A 56 33.42 -10.32 -18.65
C GLU A 56 32.67 -10.65 -19.93
N GLN A 57 33.33 -11.29 -20.90
CA GLN A 57 32.71 -11.67 -22.17
C GLN A 57 31.86 -12.95 -22.11
N SER A 58 32.04 -13.78 -21.08
CA SER A 58 31.35 -15.07 -20.99
C SER A 58 29.93 -14.90 -20.45
N VAL A 59 28.93 -15.39 -21.19
CA VAL A 59 27.51 -15.29 -20.80
C VAL A 59 26.94 -16.69 -20.52
N PRO A 60 26.44 -16.94 -19.29
CA PRO A 60 25.89 -18.24 -18.93
C PRO A 60 24.60 -18.53 -19.70
N GLN A 61 24.48 -19.76 -20.22
CA GLN A 61 23.32 -20.18 -21.02
C GLN A 61 22.15 -20.70 -20.17
N LYS A 62 22.43 -21.09 -18.93
CA LYS A 62 21.45 -21.65 -17.99
C LYS A 62 21.70 -21.10 -16.59
N PHE A 63 20.64 -21.15 -15.79
CA PHE A 63 20.72 -20.90 -14.36
C PHE A 63 19.94 -21.96 -13.58
N GLU A 64 20.25 -22.03 -12.30
CA GLU A 64 19.71 -22.99 -11.35
C GLU A 64 19.21 -22.22 -10.12
N LEU A 65 18.07 -22.65 -9.58
CA LEU A 65 17.59 -22.23 -8.25
C LEU A 65 17.91 -23.36 -7.27
N ILE A 66 18.63 -23.04 -6.20
CA ILE A 66 19.10 -24.01 -5.21
C ILE A 66 18.48 -23.69 -3.87
N ASN A 67 17.90 -24.70 -3.21
CA ASN A 67 17.35 -24.57 -1.86
C ASN A 67 18.49 -24.52 -0.84
N VAL A 68 18.53 -23.47 -0.01
CA VAL A 68 19.61 -23.21 0.96
C VAL A 68 19.77 -24.35 1.96
N ARG A 69 18.67 -24.95 2.43
CA ARG A 69 18.74 -26.00 3.46
C ARG A 69 19.24 -27.33 2.90
N THR A 70 18.71 -27.74 1.76
CA THR A 70 19.00 -29.07 1.19
C THR A 70 20.20 -29.08 0.27
N GLN A 71 20.67 -27.90 -0.16
CA GLN A 71 21.72 -27.73 -1.17
C GLN A 71 21.39 -28.41 -2.51
N LYS A 72 20.11 -28.70 -2.77
CA LYS A 72 19.62 -29.32 -4.00
C LYS A 72 19.12 -28.27 -4.96
N THR A 73 19.44 -28.44 -6.24
CA THR A 73 18.78 -27.70 -7.30
C THR A 73 17.32 -28.11 -7.38
N VAL A 74 16.41 -27.15 -7.18
CA VAL A 74 14.96 -27.35 -7.20
C VAL A 74 14.32 -26.87 -8.50
N PHE A 75 15.01 -25.99 -9.24
CA PHE A 75 14.58 -25.50 -10.53
C PHE A 75 15.77 -25.19 -11.43
N LYS A 76 15.63 -25.40 -12.74
CA LYS A 76 16.62 -25.05 -13.76
C LYS A 76 15.92 -24.45 -14.97
N ASN A 77 16.51 -23.42 -15.58
CA ASN A 77 15.98 -22.83 -16.80
C ASN A 77 17.12 -22.22 -17.66
N ASN A 78 16.83 -21.89 -18.91
CA ASN A 78 17.75 -21.14 -19.77
C ASN A 78 17.79 -19.66 -19.37
N SER A 79 18.94 -19.01 -19.50
CA SER A 79 19.15 -17.62 -19.04
C SER A 79 18.51 -16.52 -19.91
N GLY A 80 17.72 -16.89 -20.92
CA GLY A 80 17.01 -15.95 -21.79
C GLY A 80 17.91 -15.16 -22.75
N LYS A 81 17.34 -14.08 -23.33
CA LYS A 81 18.05 -13.13 -24.21
C LYS A 81 19.13 -12.40 -23.40
N ASN A 82 20.32 -12.25 -23.98
CA ASN A 82 21.32 -11.29 -23.51
C ASN A 82 20.90 -9.88 -23.95
N PHE A 83 20.68 -8.99 -22.98
CA PHE A 83 20.31 -7.60 -23.22
C PHE A 83 21.52 -6.70 -23.48
N GLY A 84 22.74 -7.25 -23.41
CA GLY A 84 23.98 -6.51 -23.66
C GLY A 84 24.34 -5.58 -22.51
N ALA A 85 25.00 -4.48 -22.85
CA ALA A 85 25.56 -3.55 -21.87
C ALA A 85 24.49 -2.73 -21.16
N TYR A 86 24.69 -2.48 -19.88
CA TYR A 86 23.87 -1.56 -19.08
C TYR A 86 24.72 -1.00 -17.93
N GLY A 87 24.77 0.33 -17.81
CA GLY A 87 25.66 1.00 -16.87
C GLY A 87 27.12 0.54 -17.03
N PRO A 88 27.77 0.00 -15.99
CA PRO A 88 29.18 -0.44 -16.03
C PRO A 88 29.37 -1.84 -16.65
N PHE A 89 28.30 -2.56 -16.96
CA PHE A 89 28.35 -3.96 -17.36
C PHE A 89 28.37 -4.13 -18.88
N LEU A 90 29.05 -5.17 -19.36
CA LEU A 90 29.12 -5.54 -20.78
C LEU A 90 27.94 -6.42 -21.21
N HIS A 91 27.45 -7.26 -20.30
CA HIS A 91 26.36 -8.20 -20.57
C HIS A 91 25.38 -8.25 -19.42
N SER A 92 24.12 -8.53 -19.73
CA SER A 92 23.05 -8.62 -18.75
C SER A 92 21.96 -9.60 -19.18
N LEU A 93 21.41 -10.36 -18.23
CA LEU A 93 20.42 -11.42 -18.44
C LEU A 93 19.29 -11.29 -17.43
N ARG A 94 18.06 -11.56 -17.88
CA ARG A 94 16.89 -11.74 -17.00
C ARG A 94 16.67 -13.22 -16.73
N LEU A 95 16.88 -13.64 -15.49
CA LEU A 95 16.72 -15.01 -15.03
C LEU A 95 15.32 -15.18 -14.45
N ASP A 96 14.36 -15.62 -15.27
CA ASP A 96 12.95 -15.77 -14.90
C ASP A 96 12.65 -17.17 -14.32
N PHE A 97 12.27 -17.19 -13.05
CA PHE A 97 11.84 -18.37 -12.30
C PHE A 97 10.43 -18.22 -11.75
N SER A 98 9.61 -17.38 -12.38
CA SER A 98 8.24 -17.09 -11.95
C SER A 98 7.41 -18.36 -11.77
N VAL A 99 7.57 -19.35 -12.65
CA VAL A 99 6.83 -20.64 -12.61
C VAL A 99 7.08 -21.44 -11.33
N PHE A 100 8.18 -21.19 -10.61
CA PHE A 100 8.48 -21.85 -9.35
C PHE A 100 7.72 -21.19 -8.20
N ARG A 101 7.02 -22.02 -7.40
CA ARG A 101 6.04 -21.57 -6.39
C ARG A 101 6.33 -22.10 -4.98
N GLU A 102 7.25 -23.04 -4.81
CA GLU A 102 7.46 -23.65 -3.50
C GLU A 102 8.11 -22.65 -2.53
N GLU A 103 7.49 -22.49 -1.34
CA GLU A 103 8.05 -21.62 -0.32
C GLU A 103 9.37 -22.17 0.24
N GLY A 104 10.27 -21.26 0.59
CA GLY A 104 11.58 -21.61 1.12
C GLY A 104 12.60 -20.49 0.96
N GLU A 105 13.84 -20.82 1.29
CA GLU A 105 14.99 -19.94 1.09
C GLU A 105 15.89 -20.52 0.02
N TYR A 106 16.29 -19.66 -0.92
CA TYR A 106 16.95 -20.06 -2.15
C TYR A 106 18.10 -19.12 -2.50
N TYR A 107 18.98 -19.59 -3.37
CA TYR A 107 19.90 -18.75 -4.11
C TYR A 107 19.95 -19.20 -5.57
N ILE A 108 20.35 -18.31 -6.47
CA ILE A 108 20.49 -18.59 -7.90
C ILE A 108 21.96 -18.80 -8.24
N LYS A 109 22.23 -19.76 -9.12
CA LYS A 109 23.54 -19.98 -9.72
C LYS A 109 23.46 -19.88 -11.24
N ALA A 110 24.29 -19.04 -11.84
CA ALA A 110 24.42 -18.93 -13.30
C ALA A 110 25.92 -18.98 -13.68
N GLY A 111 26.34 -20.09 -14.29
CA GLY A 111 27.76 -20.37 -14.51
C GLY A 111 28.51 -20.50 -13.17
N LYS A 112 29.46 -19.59 -12.92
CA LYS A 112 30.22 -19.50 -11.65
C LYS A 112 29.61 -18.52 -10.65
N THR A 113 28.74 -17.62 -11.10
CA THR A 113 28.13 -16.58 -10.26
C THR A 113 27.02 -17.16 -9.39
N VAL A 114 26.97 -16.72 -8.14
CA VAL A 114 25.97 -17.09 -7.14
C VAL A 114 25.34 -15.82 -6.57
N SER A 115 24.02 -15.79 -6.44
CA SER A 115 23.31 -14.67 -5.81
C SER A 115 23.42 -14.71 -4.27
N PRO A 116 23.14 -13.60 -3.57
CA PRO A 116 22.70 -13.66 -2.18
C PRO A 116 21.49 -14.59 -2.00
N THR A 117 21.22 -15.00 -0.77
CA THR A 117 20.02 -15.79 -0.46
C THR A 117 18.78 -14.89 -0.45
N PHE A 118 17.64 -15.46 -0.81
CA PHE A 118 16.34 -14.79 -0.76
C PHE A 118 15.22 -15.77 -0.45
N LYS A 119 14.08 -15.22 -0.04
CA LYS A 119 12.90 -15.99 0.35
C LYS A 119 11.90 -16.03 -0.79
N ILE A 120 11.31 -17.20 -1.02
CA ILE A 120 9.99 -17.30 -1.66
C ILE A 120 9.03 -17.63 -0.52
N ASN A 121 8.18 -16.68 -0.15
CA ASN A 121 7.27 -16.84 0.98
C ASN A 121 6.04 -15.95 0.80
N LYS A 122 4.87 -16.43 1.19
CA LYS A 122 3.65 -15.61 1.15
C LYS A 122 3.67 -14.39 2.07
N ASN A 123 4.60 -14.31 3.01
CA ASN A 123 4.69 -13.22 3.99
C ASN A 123 5.96 -12.36 3.80
N VAL A 124 6.62 -12.38 2.63
CA VAL A 124 7.86 -11.60 2.44
C VAL A 124 7.65 -10.09 2.65
N TYR A 125 6.48 -9.56 2.34
CA TYR A 125 6.13 -8.15 2.52
C TYR A 125 5.43 -7.84 3.86
N LYS A 126 5.25 -8.84 4.74
CA LYS A 126 4.50 -8.65 5.98
C LYS A 126 5.15 -7.61 6.88
N GLY A 127 4.41 -6.58 7.30
CA GLY A 127 4.84 -5.51 8.18
C GLY A 127 5.75 -4.47 7.51
N THR A 128 5.94 -4.53 6.19
CA THR A 128 6.83 -3.60 5.48
C THR A 128 6.21 -2.21 5.36
N ALA A 129 4.88 -2.11 5.20
CA ALA A 129 4.17 -0.84 5.18
C ALA A 129 4.26 -0.12 6.54
N ASP A 130 4.05 -0.83 7.66
CA ASP A 130 4.20 -0.28 9.02
C ASP A 130 5.65 0.10 9.34
N PHE A 131 6.63 -0.60 8.75
CA PHE A 131 8.03 -0.22 8.87
C PHE A 131 8.31 1.14 8.20
N ALA A 132 7.81 1.37 6.99
CA ALA A 132 7.95 2.66 6.29
C ALA A 132 7.27 3.83 7.04
N LEU A 133 6.19 3.59 7.80
CA LEU A 133 5.58 4.60 8.67
C LEU A 133 6.48 5.09 9.81
N ARG A 134 7.59 4.41 10.11
CA ARG A 134 8.55 4.89 11.11
C ARG A 134 9.22 6.19 10.66
N TYR A 135 9.63 6.25 9.39
CA TYR A 135 10.21 7.45 8.81
C TYR A 135 9.23 8.63 8.84
N MET A 136 7.97 8.41 8.47
CA MET A 136 6.93 9.46 8.56
C MET A 136 6.85 10.05 9.98
N ARG A 137 6.88 9.20 11.02
CA ARG A 137 6.87 9.65 12.42
C ARG A 137 8.13 10.41 12.83
N GLN A 138 9.28 10.05 12.27
CA GLN A 138 10.54 10.75 12.51
C GLN A 138 10.53 12.16 11.94
N GLN A 139 9.73 12.42 10.91
CA GLN A 139 9.59 13.74 10.31
C GLN A 139 8.55 14.63 11.00
N ARG A 140 7.81 14.15 12.00
CA ARG A 140 6.79 14.97 12.69
C ARG A 140 7.42 16.19 13.37
N THR A 141 6.78 17.35 13.20
CA THR A 141 7.08 18.60 13.94
C THR A 141 6.12 18.77 15.12
N LEU A 142 6.20 19.84 15.94
CA LEU A 142 5.49 20.00 17.23
C LEU A 142 5.82 18.93 18.27
N PHE A 143 5.43 17.68 18.07
CA PHE A 143 5.86 16.55 18.89
C PHE A 143 6.45 15.47 17.98
N ASN A 144 7.73 15.22 18.16
CA ASN A 144 8.46 14.18 17.45
C ASN A 144 8.54 12.94 18.36
N PRO A 145 7.77 11.86 18.08
CA PRO A 145 7.73 10.68 18.93
C PRO A 145 9.05 9.89 18.94
N PHE A 146 9.88 10.05 17.91
CA PHE A 146 11.17 9.38 17.84
C PHE A 146 12.19 10.03 18.78
N LEU A 147 12.31 11.36 18.74
CA LEU A 147 13.17 12.11 19.65
C LEU A 147 12.56 12.24 21.06
N GLN A 148 11.25 11.98 21.21
CA GLN A 148 10.46 12.28 22.41
C GLN A 148 10.62 13.72 22.87
N ASP A 149 10.70 14.64 21.91
CA ASP A 149 10.92 16.07 22.11
C ASP A 149 10.06 16.85 21.10
N SER A 150 10.04 18.17 21.26
CA SER A 150 9.29 19.10 20.45
C SER A 150 10.21 19.97 19.59
N CYS A 151 9.80 20.24 18.36
CA CYS A 151 10.48 21.15 17.45
C CYS A 151 9.46 22.04 16.72
N HIS A 152 9.93 23.20 16.24
CA HIS A 152 9.14 24.12 15.43
C HIS A 152 7.78 24.51 16.05
N THR A 153 7.74 24.61 17.38
CA THR A 153 6.54 24.97 18.16
C THR A 153 6.12 26.43 18.06
N HIS A 154 6.90 27.24 17.33
CA HIS A 154 6.71 28.69 17.15
C HIS A 154 6.40 29.06 15.70
N ASP A 155 6.14 28.09 14.82
CA ASP A 155 5.71 28.39 13.46
C ASP A 155 4.35 29.09 13.46
N GLY A 156 4.24 30.29 12.90
CA GLY A 156 5.24 31.04 12.14
C GLY A 156 4.78 32.46 11.86
N PHE A 157 5.35 33.10 10.83
CA PHE A 157 4.95 34.45 10.42
C PHE A 157 4.72 34.56 8.92
N THR A 158 3.70 35.32 8.53
CA THR A 158 3.25 35.42 7.13
C THR A 158 4.25 36.10 6.20
N MET A 159 4.27 35.62 4.95
CA MET A 159 4.90 36.26 3.80
C MET A 159 3.93 36.26 2.63
N TYR A 160 3.85 37.37 1.88
CA TYR A 160 2.99 37.56 0.71
C TYR A 160 1.47 37.53 0.98
N ALA A 161 1.05 37.60 2.24
CA ALA A 161 -0.36 37.49 2.64
C ALA A 161 -1.17 38.81 2.47
N GLY A 162 -0.59 39.83 1.83
CA GLY A 162 -1.21 41.14 1.68
C GLY A 162 -2.55 41.12 0.92
N LYS A 163 -2.72 40.25 -0.08
CA LYS A 163 -4.01 40.07 -0.78
C LYS A 163 -5.13 39.54 0.14
N ALA A 164 -4.78 38.83 1.21
CA ALA A 164 -5.69 38.38 2.25
C ALA A 164 -5.88 39.42 3.38
N GLY A 165 -5.33 40.63 3.23
CA GLY A 165 -5.41 41.70 4.23
C GLY A 165 -4.49 41.49 5.43
N ILE A 166 -3.52 40.58 5.34
CA ILE A 166 -2.58 40.26 6.43
C ILE A 166 -1.20 40.80 6.07
N PRO A 167 -0.64 41.75 6.84
CA PRO A 167 0.71 42.25 6.62
C PRO A 167 1.75 41.12 6.72
N ASP A 168 2.83 41.24 5.95
CA ASP A 168 4.01 40.40 6.14
C ASP A 168 4.53 40.48 7.57
N SER A 169 5.17 39.42 8.02
CA SER A 169 5.68 39.26 9.38
C SER A 169 4.59 39.24 10.47
N THR A 170 3.32 38.99 10.12
CA THR A 170 2.25 38.77 11.10
C THR A 170 2.33 37.35 11.62
N HIS A 171 2.31 37.17 12.95
CA HIS A 171 2.35 35.86 13.58
C HIS A 171 1.07 35.05 13.31
N ILE A 172 1.21 33.75 13.04
CA ILE A 172 0.14 32.78 12.81
C ILE A 172 0.51 31.43 13.44
N ASP A 173 -0.46 30.57 13.75
CA ASP A 173 -0.20 29.16 14.11
C ASP A 173 -0.19 28.29 12.84
N ALA A 174 1.00 27.91 12.40
CA ALA A 174 1.22 27.02 11.26
C ALA A 174 1.97 25.74 11.64
N GLY A 175 2.30 25.53 12.92
CA GLY A 175 3.08 24.38 13.36
C GLY A 175 2.33 23.06 13.22
N GLY A 176 3.05 21.98 12.89
CA GLY A 176 2.53 20.62 12.72
C GLY A 176 3.05 19.98 11.43
N GLY A 177 2.49 18.83 11.05
CA GLY A 177 2.86 18.16 9.80
C GLY A 177 4.24 17.51 9.88
N TRP A 178 4.89 17.39 8.73
CA TRP A 178 6.18 16.73 8.59
C TRP A 178 7.23 17.66 7.97
N HIS A 179 8.48 17.51 8.40
CA HIS A 179 9.65 17.87 7.59
C HIS A 179 9.58 17.12 6.26
N ASP A 180 9.92 17.81 5.18
CA ASP A 180 9.66 17.31 3.83
C ASP A 180 10.66 16.25 3.37
N ALA A 181 11.92 16.44 3.77
CA ALA A 181 13.01 15.51 3.53
C ALA A 181 13.91 15.47 4.77
N SER A 182 15.22 15.64 4.60
CA SER A 182 16.15 15.72 5.72
C SER A 182 16.48 17.14 6.17
N ASP A 183 16.13 18.13 5.36
CA ASP A 183 15.98 19.51 5.81
C ASP A 183 14.70 19.70 6.63
N TYR A 184 14.51 20.87 7.23
CA TYR A 184 13.31 21.16 8.03
C TYR A 184 12.28 22.00 7.28
N LEU A 185 12.36 22.03 5.94
CA LEU A 185 11.35 22.67 5.11
C LEU A 185 10.06 21.86 5.16
N GLN A 186 8.93 22.53 4.95
CA GLN A 186 7.63 21.87 4.90
C GLN A 186 6.79 22.46 3.78
N TYR A 187 6.38 21.62 2.84
CA TYR A 187 5.60 22.05 1.68
C TYR A 187 4.20 21.45 1.70
N SER A 188 3.24 22.30 1.35
CA SER A 188 1.83 21.95 1.28
C SER A 188 1.54 21.01 0.12
N THR A 189 2.26 21.13 -1.00
CA THR A 189 2.09 20.26 -2.18
C THR A 189 2.43 18.79 -1.86
N THR A 190 3.58 18.54 -1.24
CA THR A 190 4.07 17.19 -0.87
C THR A 190 3.30 16.60 0.30
N SER A 191 3.05 17.39 1.35
CA SER A 191 2.31 16.92 2.52
C SER A 191 0.86 16.56 2.22
N ALA A 192 0.20 17.30 1.31
CA ALA A 192 -1.16 16.95 0.87
C ALA A 192 -1.18 15.64 0.08
N ASN A 193 -0.21 15.43 -0.81
CA ASN A 193 -0.06 14.17 -1.55
C ASN A 193 0.29 12.98 -0.63
N ALA A 194 1.20 13.19 0.32
CA ALA A 194 1.55 12.18 1.33
C ALA A 194 0.32 11.79 2.17
N THR A 195 -0.42 12.80 2.65
CA THR A 195 -1.68 12.58 3.38
C THR A 195 -2.67 11.77 2.56
N TYR A 196 -2.85 12.10 1.27
CA TYR A 196 -3.72 11.35 0.38
C TYR A 196 -3.27 9.87 0.24
N HIS A 197 -1.98 9.60 0.03
CA HIS A 197 -1.47 8.23 -0.10
C HIS A 197 -1.67 7.41 1.17
N LEU A 198 -1.45 7.98 2.36
CA LEU A 198 -1.70 7.28 3.64
C LEU A 198 -3.19 6.96 3.81
N LEU A 199 -4.08 7.91 3.50
CA LEU A 199 -5.53 7.70 3.52
C LEU A 199 -5.96 6.63 2.50
N ALA A 200 -5.42 6.69 1.29
CA ALA A 200 -5.71 5.73 0.22
C ALA A 200 -5.21 4.33 0.56
N ALA A 201 -4.04 4.22 1.19
CA ALA A 201 -3.48 2.95 1.63
C ALA A 201 -4.39 2.29 2.67
N TYR A 202 -4.89 3.06 3.65
CA TYR A 202 -5.87 2.54 4.61
C TYR A 202 -7.19 2.15 3.95
N ARG A 203 -7.73 3.00 3.06
CA ARG A 203 -8.98 2.73 2.34
C ARG A 203 -8.91 1.42 1.56
N ASP A 204 -7.81 1.24 0.81
CA ASP A 204 -7.66 0.13 -0.13
C ASP A 204 -7.17 -1.15 0.56
N PHE A 205 -6.40 -1.03 1.65
CA PHE A 205 -5.76 -2.14 2.36
C PHE A 205 -5.96 -2.04 3.90
N PRO A 206 -7.22 -1.99 4.40
CA PRO A 206 -7.51 -1.69 5.82
C PRO A 206 -7.03 -2.77 6.80
N HIS A 207 -6.66 -3.96 6.31
CA HIS A 207 -6.24 -5.10 7.12
C HIS A 207 -4.71 -5.23 7.26
N VAL A 208 -3.95 -4.44 6.49
CA VAL A 208 -2.48 -4.47 6.50
C VAL A 208 -1.92 -3.80 7.75
N PHE A 209 -2.51 -2.69 8.18
CA PHE A 209 -1.93 -1.81 9.19
C PHE A 209 -2.30 -2.23 10.61
N GLU A 210 -1.30 -2.29 11.48
CA GLU A 210 -1.52 -2.58 12.90
C GLU A 210 -2.02 -1.34 13.69
N ASP A 211 -2.47 -1.57 14.94
CA ASP A 211 -2.72 -0.53 15.95
C ASP A 211 -1.74 -0.80 17.10
N THR A 212 -0.59 -0.12 17.04
CA THR A 212 0.53 -0.27 17.97
C THR A 212 1.07 1.05 18.50
N LYS A 213 0.60 2.17 17.94
CA LYS A 213 0.92 3.53 18.37
C LYS A 213 -0.33 4.25 18.90
N GLN A 214 -0.10 5.16 19.85
CA GLN A 214 -1.06 6.20 20.18
C GLN A 214 -1.07 7.25 19.06
N ALA A 215 -2.08 8.12 19.04
CA ALA A 215 -2.18 9.23 18.08
C ALA A 215 -0.93 10.15 18.06
N ASN A 216 -0.24 10.30 19.20
CA ASN A 216 1.00 11.07 19.28
C ASN A 216 2.24 10.31 18.76
N GLY A 217 2.11 9.07 18.30
CA GLY A 217 3.17 8.23 17.75
C GLY A 217 3.98 7.45 18.79
N LEU A 218 3.69 7.58 20.09
CA LEU A 218 4.31 6.74 21.13
C LEU A 218 3.72 5.33 21.13
N VAL A 219 4.45 4.37 21.72
CA VAL A 219 4.00 2.97 21.84
C VAL A 219 2.70 2.88 22.67
N GLY A 220 1.71 2.14 22.18
CA GLY A 220 0.43 1.88 22.84
C GLY A 220 -0.69 1.74 21.81
N LYS A 221 -1.91 1.33 22.20
CA LYS A 221 -3.04 1.23 21.26
C LYS A 221 -4.14 2.26 21.52
N ASN A 222 -4.73 2.83 20.48
CA ASN A 222 -5.85 3.78 20.63
C ASN A 222 -7.13 3.35 19.88
N GLY A 223 -7.13 2.18 19.23
CA GLY A 223 -8.26 1.68 18.46
C GLY A 223 -8.36 2.25 17.05
N ILE A 224 -7.35 2.99 16.60
CA ILE A 224 -7.22 3.54 15.24
C ILE A 224 -5.98 2.92 14.60
N PRO A 225 -6.05 2.38 13.38
CA PRO A 225 -4.88 1.87 12.69
C PRO A 225 -3.79 2.94 12.54
N ASP A 226 -2.55 2.52 12.76
CA ASP A 226 -1.36 3.38 12.86
C ASP A 226 -1.18 4.31 11.65
N VAL A 227 -1.56 3.85 10.45
CA VAL A 227 -1.56 4.64 9.21
C VAL A 227 -2.58 5.78 9.20
N LEU A 228 -3.75 5.56 9.83
CA LEU A 228 -4.83 6.53 9.85
C LEU A 228 -4.56 7.63 10.88
N ASP A 229 -3.89 7.29 11.98
CA ASP A 229 -3.32 8.28 12.90
C ASP A 229 -2.26 9.16 12.23
N GLU A 230 -1.37 8.55 11.42
CA GLU A 230 -0.38 9.31 10.66
C GLU A 230 -1.06 10.19 9.60
N ALA A 231 -2.04 9.67 8.85
CA ALA A 231 -2.82 10.47 7.92
C ALA A 231 -3.54 11.64 8.59
N LYS A 232 -4.09 11.43 9.80
CA LYS A 232 -4.71 12.49 10.60
C LYS A 232 -3.71 13.59 10.96
N TRP A 233 -2.46 13.22 11.26
CA TRP A 233 -1.38 14.19 11.52
C TRP A 233 -1.19 15.16 10.36
N GLY A 234 -1.19 14.64 9.13
CA GLY A 234 -1.17 15.45 7.91
C GLY A 234 -2.41 16.31 7.75
N LEU A 235 -3.61 15.74 7.89
CA LEU A 235 -4.88 16.48 7.79
C LEU A 235 -4.95 17.64 8.81
N ASP A 236 -4.54 17.41 10.06
CA ASP A 236 -4.52 18.43 11.10
C ASP A 236 -3.60 19.61 10.74
N TRP A 237 -2.48 19.34 10.07
CA TRP A 237 -1.59 20.40 9.57
C TRP A 237 -2.19 21.13 8.35
N LEU A 238 -2.77 20.40 7.39
CA LEU A 238 -3.44 21.02 6.25
C LEU A 238 -4.58 21.95 6.69
N LEU A 239 -5.29 21.63 7.78
CA LEU A 239 -6.31 22.52 8.38
C LEU A 239 -5.72 23.85 8.86
N LYS A 240 -4.49 23.85 9.41
CA LYS A 240 -3.76 25.07 9.79
C LYS A 240 -3.20 25.83 8.59
N MET A 241 -2.84 25.12 7.52
CA MET A 241 -2.38 25.72 6.26
C MET A 241 -3.53 26.26 5.40
N HIS A 242 -4.79 25.89 5.69
CA HIS A 242 -5.99 26.49 5.11
C HIS A 242 -7.01 26.88 6.22
N PRO A 243 -6.70 27.86 7.09
CA PRO A 243 -7.48 28.12 8.30
C PRO A 243 -8.82 28.82 8.00
N GLN A 244 -8.92 29.55 6.88
CA GLN A 244 -10.14 30.25 6.43
C GLN A 244 -10.32 30.05 4.92
N PRO A 245 -11.55 30.14 4.37
CA PRO A 245 -11.79 29.91 2.94
C PRO A 245 -10.95 30.76 1.97
N HIS A 246 -10.48 31.94 2.38
CA HIS A 246 -9.66 32.85 1.57
C HIS A 246 -8.19 32.90 2.03
N LEU A 247 -7.76 31.99 2.90
CA LEU A 247 -6.42 31.95 3.45
C LEU A 247 -5.82 30.55 3.24
N MET A 248 -4.83 30.43 2.36
CA MET A 248 -4.09 29.19 2.11
C MET A 248 -2.59 29.49 1.95
N PHE A 249 -1.76 28.63 2.53
CA PHE A 249 -0.31 28.76 2.52
C PHE A 249 0.34 27.60 1.76
N ASN A 250 1.48 27.85 1.12
CA ASN A 250 2.18 26.88 0.27
C ASN A 250 3.33 26.16 0.97
N GLN A 251 4.01 26.85 1.90
CA GLN A 251 5.17 26.30 2.59
C GLN A 251 5.46 27.03 3.89
N ILE A 252 6.15 26.33 4.79
CA ILE A 252 6.83 26.90 5.95
C ILE A 252 8.33 26.83 5.67
N ALA A 253 9.04 27.86 6.12
CA ALA A 253 10.47 28.03 5.94
C ALA A 253 10.91 28.20 4.47
N ASP A 254 12.22 28.39 4.29
CA ASP A 254 12.92 28.50 3.02
C ASP A 254 14.37 28.04 3.20
N ASP A 255 15.12 27.97 2.11
CA ASP A 255 16.49 27.46 2.03
C ASP A 255 17.53 28.16 2.94
N ARG A 256 17.15 29.18 3.73
CA ARG A 256 17.91 29.55 4.94
C ARG A 256 18.13 28.36 5.89
N ASP A 257 17.25 27.36 5.85
CA ASP A 257 17.42 26.06 6.50
C ASP A 257 18.83 25.46 6.28
N HIS A 258 19.32 25.53 5.03
CA HIS A 258 20.57 24.92 4.61
C HIS A 258 21.83 25.67 5.09
N THR A 259 21.67 26.66 5.97
CA THR A 259 22.79 27.45 6.51
C THR A 259 23.72 26.59 7.35
N ASN A 260 23.18 25.64 8.13
CA ASN A 260 23.97 24.71 8.92
C ASN A 260 23.12 23.46 9.24
N MET A 261 23.79 22.32 9.38
CA MET A 261 23.14 21.09 9.85
C MET A 261 22.92 21.18 11.37
N ARG A 262 21.75 20.76 11.85
CA ARG A 262 21.34 20.81 13.28
C ARG A 262 20.23 19.80 13.53
N ILE A 263 19.91 19.51 14.79
CA ILE A 263 18.70 18.76 15.18
C ILE A 263 17.48 19.71 15.14
N PRO A 264 16.23 19.26 14.87
CA PRO A 264 15.12 20.14 14.49
C PRO A 264 14.75 21.24 15.48
N LYS A 265 14.97 21.02 16.78
CA LYS A 265 14.68 22.02 17.82
C LYS A 265 15.64 23.21 17.82
N GLU A 266 16.76 23.12 17.11
CA GLU A 266 17.84 24.10 17.12
C GLU A 266 17.87 24.95 15.83
N ASP A 267 16.69 25.38 15.36
CA ASP A 267 16.51 26.04 14.06
C ASP A 267 16.15 27.55 14.11
N PRO A 268 17.07 28.46 14.47
CA PRO A 268 16.78 29.89 14.62
C PRO A 268 17.11 30.76 13.38
N PHE A 269 17.27 30.18 12.19
CA PHE A 269 17.94 30.84 11.04
C PHE A 269 17.12 31.91 10.30
N TYR A 270 15.92 32.23 10.76
CA TYR A 270 14.98 33.11 10.05
C TYR A 270 14.95 34.54 10.62
N GLY A 271 15.78 34.84 11.63
CA GLY A 271 15.96 36.18 12.18
C GLY A 271 14.88 36.61 13.19
N ARG A 272 14.04 35.67 13.64
CA ARG A 272 12.92 35.91 14.57
C ARG A 272 12.83 34.84 15.67
N GLY A 273 13.96 34.54 16.30
CA GLY A 273 14.05 33.42 17.22
C GLY A 273 13.77 32.11 16.47
N PHE A 274 12.82 31.31 16.97
CA PHE A 274 12.41 30.05 16.36
C PHE A 274 11.16 30.15 15.48
N GLU A 275 10.63 31.36 15.23
CA GLU A 275 9.56 31.53 14.24
C GLU A 275 10.11 31.40 12.82
N ARG A 276 9.37 30.74 11.94
CA ARG A 276 9.72 30.54 10.52
C ARG A 276 8.72 31.21 9.59
N PRO A 277 9.14 31.67 8.38
CA PRO A 277 8.23 32.30 7.44
C PRO A 277 7.21 31.29 6.90
N VAL A 278 6.01 31.76 6.60
CA VAL A 278 4.91 30.97 6.03
C VAL A 278 4.38 31.69 4.81
N TYR A 279 4.53 31.08 3.64
CA TYR A 279 4.29 31.75 2.37
C TYR A 279 2.87 31.53 1.87
N PHE A 280 2.17 32.63 1.62
CA PHE A 280 0.78 32.64 1.18
C PHE A 280 0.63 32.29 -0.31
N ILE A 281 -0.47 31.66 -0.69
CA ILE A 281 -0.81 31.36 -2.09
C ILE A 281 -1.62 32.50 -2.68
N ASP A 282 -0.98 33.49 -3.30
CA ASP A 282 -1.67 34.60 -3.96
C ASP A 282 -1.87 34.42 -5.48
N GLY A 283 -1.37 33.29 -6.00
CA GLY A 283 -1.40 32.92 -7.42
C GLY A 283 -0.47 33.75 -8.31
N GLU A 284 0.46 34.52 -7.74
CA GLU A 284 1.42 35.32 -8.50
C GLU A 284 2.85 34.82 -8.31
N PRO A 285 3.78 35.16 -9.23
CA PRO A 285 5.20 34.96 -9.02
C PRO A 285 5.69 35.55 -7.69
N GLN A 286 6.45 34.76 -6.94
CA GLN A 286 7.10 35.13 -5.68
C GLN A 286 8.62 35.02 -5.79
N GLN A 287 9.35 35.60 -4.84
CA GLN A 287 10.82 35.68 -4.91
C GLN A 287 11.48 34.29 -4.84
N ARG A 288 12.47 34.06 -5.70
CA ARG A 288 13.34 32.87 -5.78
C ARG A 288 14.80 33.32 -5.90
N GLY A 289 15.51 33.41 -4.78
CA GLY A 289 16.88 33.92 -4.75
C GLY A 289 16.94 35.35 -5.29
N LYS A 290 17.56 35.54 -6.46
CA LYS A 290 17.61 36.83 -7.18
C LYS A 290 16.58 36.96 -8.32
N PHE A 291 15.74 35.95 -8.52
CA PHE A 291 14.75 35.84 -9.58
C PHE A 291 13.33 35.73 -9.00
N MET A 292 12.33 35.59 -9.87
CA MET A 292 10.98 35.18 -9.47
C MET A 292 10.78 33.71 -9.80
N ASN A 293 9.94 33.01 -9.03
CA ASN A 293 9.42 31.71 -9.44
C ASN A 293 8.38 31.86 -10.57
N ASN A 294 7.92 30.74 -11.12
CA ASN A 294 6.97 30.72 -12.25
C ASN A 294 5.56 30.34 -11.79
N THR A 295 5.14 30.77 -10.59
CA THR A 295 3.75 30.61 -10.15
C THR A 295 2.79 31.27 -11.12
N THR A 296 1.75 30.54 -11.52
CA THR A 296 0.71 31.01 -12.44
C THR A 296 -0.69 31.01 -11.83
N GLY A 297 -0.91 30.28 -10.74
CA GLY A 297 -2.23 30.13 -10.15
C GLY A 297 -2.23 29.49 -8.77
N THR A 298 -3.43 29.12 -8.33
CA THR A 298 -3.73 28.56 -7.00
C THR A 298 -4.12 27.09 -7.03
N SER A 299 -4.28 26.50 -8.23
CA SER A 299 -4.98 25.22 -8.40
C SER A 299 -4.20 24.03 -7.88
N SER A 300 -2.93 23.87 -8.25
CA SER A 300 -2.09 22.70 -7.90
C SER A 300 -2.18 22.34 -6.40
N THR A 301 -1.75 23.23 -5.51
CA THR A 301 -1.80 23.01 -4.06
C THR A 301 -3.22 22.88 -3.51
N ALA A 302 -4.14 23.78 -3.93
CA ALA A 302 -5.48 23.82 -3.36
C ALA A 302 -6.34 22.59 -3.73
N ALA A 303 -6.13 22.03 -4.92
CA ALA A 303 -6.82 20.82 -5.36
C ALA A 303 -6.28 19.56 -4.65
N LYS A 304 -4.97 19.50 -4.33
CA LYS A 304 -4.42 18.47 -3.43
C LYS A 304 -5.04 18.52 -2.03
N PHE A 305 -5.25 19.73 -1.48
CA PHE A 305 -5.97 19.91 -0.20
C PHE A 305 -7.39 19.38 -0.28
N SER A 306 -8.13 19.78 -1.33
CA SER A 306 -9.50 19.32 -1.55
C SER A 306 -9.56 17.79 -1.62
N SER A 307 -8.60 17.15 -2.29
CA SER A 307 -8.51 15.70 -2.43
C SER A 307 -8.26 15.01 -1.09
N ALA A 308 -7.25 15.45 -0.32
CA ALA A 308 -6.94 14.90 1.00
C ALA A 308 -8.12 15.07 1.97
N PHE A 309 -8.75 16.25 2.01
CA PHE A 309 -9.91 16.51 2.87
C PHE A 309 -11.16 15.72 2.44
N THR A 310 -11.40 15.54 1.14
CA THR A 310 -12.53 14.75 0.63
C THR A 310 -12.39 13.28 1.03
N LEU A 311 -11.20 12.71 0.87
CA LEU A 311 -10.95 11.32 1.27
C LEU A 311 -10.96 11.18 2.81
N GLY A 312 -10.33 12.12 3.51
CA GLY A 312 -10.30 12.15 4.98
C GLY A 312 -11.70 12.23 5.59
N SER A 313 -12.56 13.13 5.11
CA SER A 313 -13.95 13.22 5.59
C SER A 313 -14.71 11.90 5.40
N THR A 314 -14.51 11.20 4.29
CA THR A 314 -15.14 9.88 4.09
C THR A 314 -14.64 8.84 5.10
N LEU A 315 -13.33 8.75 5.34
CA LEU A 315 -12.75 7.74 6.23
C LEU A 315 -13.00 8.02 7.71
N PHE A 316 -13.04 9.29 8.12
CA PHE A 316 -13.30 9.68 9.50
C PHE A 316 -14.80 9.74 9.84
N GLN A 317 -15.72 9.54 8.89
CA GLN A 317 -17.16 9.64 9.15
C GLN A 317 -17.66 8.70 10.25
N SER A 318 -17.10 7.50 10.36
CA SER A 318 -17.46 6.52 11.38
C SER A 318 -16.61 6.63 12.67
N VAL A 319 -15.48 7.34 12.60
CA VAL A 319 -14.51 7.50 13.69
C VAL A 319 -14.79 8.78 14.48
N ASP A 320 -14.88 9.91 13.79
CA ASP A 320 -15.19 11.24 14.33
C ASP A 320 -16.05 12.03 13.32
N PRO A 321 -17.40 11.98 13.46
CA PRO A 321 -18.31 12.69 12.57
C PRO A 321 -18.14 14.22 12.55
N THR A 322 -17.69 14.82 13.67
CA THR A 322 -17.48 16.27 13.75
C THR A 322 -16.24 16.69 12.98
N TYR A 323 -15.15 15.93 13.13
CA TYR A 323 -13.95 16.11 12.33
C TYR A 323 -14.23 15.86 10.84
N SER A 324 -14.98 14.79 10.51
CA SER A 324 -15.46 14.55 9.13
C SER A 324 -16.19 15.74 8.53
N GLY A 325 -17.14 16.34 9.27
CA GLY A 325 -17.86 17.55 8.82
C GLY A 325 -16.92 18.72 8.56
N THR A 326 -15.94 18.95 9.45
CA THR A 326 -14.92 19.99 9.27
C THR A 326 -14.10 19.76 8.00
N LEU A 327 -13.66 18.52 7.76
CA LEU A 327 -12.93 18.16 6.55
C LEU A 327 -13.79 18.32 5.29
N GLN A 328 -15.09 18.02 5.34
CA GLN A 328 -16.00 18.22 4.20
C GLN A 328 -16.13 19.71 3.83
N ASP A 329 -16.30 20.58 4.82
CA ASP A 329 -16.37 22.03 4.59
C ASP A 329 -15.05 22.55 4.00
N LYS A 330 -13.92 22.07 4.53
CA LYS A 330 -12.58 22.44 4.07
C LYS A 330 -12.24 21.90 2.70
N ALA A 331 -12.72 20.71 2.35
CA ALA A 331 -12.59 20.17 1.00
C ALA A 331 -13.27 21.08 -0.03
N THR A 332 -14.45 21.59 0.33
CA THR A 332 -15.24 22.49 -0.52
C THR A 332 -14.54 23.84 -0.67
N SER A 333 -14.14 24.47 0.44
CA SER A 333 -13.45 25.77 0.38
C SER A 333 -12.08 25.68 -0.31
N ALA A 334 -11.36 24.57 -0.16
CA ALA A 334 -10.11 24.35 -0.88
C ALA A 334 -10.32 24.22 -2.39
N LEU A 335 -11.39 23.53 -2.83
CA LEU A 335 -11.72 23.46 -4.26
C LEU A 335 -12.12 24.85 -4.81
N GLU A 336 -12.91 25.61 -4.07
CA GLU A 336 -13.24 27.00 -4.43
C GLU A 336 -11.97 27.86 -4.56
N TYR A 337 -11.01 27.70 -3.64
CA TYR A 337 -9.70 28.35 -3.69
C TYR A 337 -8.91 27.96 -4.94
N ALA A 338 -8.97 26.69 -5.35
CA ALA A 338 -8.29 26.19 -6.54
C ALA A 338 -8.81 26.84 -7.83
N TYR A 339 -10.06 27.31 -7.85
CA TYR A 339 -10.66 28.01 -8.99
C TYR A 339 -10.41 29.52 -9.02
N ILE A 340 -9.81 30.11 -7.98
CA ILE A 340 -9.53 31.57 -7.95
C ILE A 340 -8.65 31.97 -9.14
N LYS A 341 -7.58 31.22 -9.42
CA LYS A 341 -6.71 31.44 -10.57
C LYS A 341 -6.15 30.10 -11.05
N PRO A 342 -6.61 29.57 -12.20
CA PRO A 342 -6.09 28.34 -12.79
C PRO A 342 -4.58 28.38 -12.98
N GLY A 343 -3.86 27.40 -12.44
CA GLY A 343 -2.40 27.31 -12.60
C GLY A 343 -1.68 26.70 -11.40
N VAL A 344 -0.35 26.79 -11.44
CA VAL A 344 0.56 26.18 -10.46
C VAL A 344 1.03 27.18 -9.41
N THR A 345 1.30 26.69 -8.21
CA THR A 345 1.96 27.44 -7.13
C THR A 345 3.34 26.84 -6.85
N GLN A 346 4.39 27.51 -7.35
CA GLN A 346 5.77 27.09 -7.06
C GLN A 346 6.21 27.55 -5.68
N THR A 347 7.15 26.80 -5.10
CA THR A 347 7.78 27.19 -3.84
C THR A 347 8.74 28.36 -4.03
N VAL A 348 9.19 28.92 -2.92
CA VAL A 348 10.08 30.07 -2.87
C VAL A 348 11.43 29.71 -2.24
N SER A 349 12.43 30.53 -2.56
CA SER A 349 13.77 30.47 -1.97
C SER A 349 14.35 31.88 -1.80
N VAL A 350 15.30 32.03 -0.89
CA VAL A 350 15.99 33.27 -0.54
C VAL A 350 17.46 33.25 -0.94
N LYS A 351 18.21 32.15 -0.77
CA LYS A 351 19.66 32.11 -1.04
C LYS A 351 20.03 31.33 -2.30
N SER A 352 19.40 30.18 -2.52
CA SER A 352 19.70 29.19 -3.54
C SER A 352 18.71 29.30 -4.70
N PRO A 353 19.07 28.79 -5.89
CA PRO A 353 18.14 28.73 -7.00
C PRO A 353 17.19 27.53 -6.91
N TYR A 354 17.31 26.61 -5.95
CA TYR A 354 16.50 25.39 -5.93
C TYR A 354 15.12 25.65 -5.30
N ILE A 355 14.08 25.14 -5.95
CA ILE A 355 12.66 25.19 -5.54
C ILE A 355 11.97 23.94 -6.08
N TYR A 356 10.80 23.61 -5.53
CA TYR A 356 9.81 22.79 -6.21
C TYR A 356 9.15 23.61 -7.31
N ALA A 357 9.51 23.23 -8.54
CA ALA A 357 9.19 23.94 -9.76
C ALA A 357 8.01 23.30 -10.50
N GLU A 358 6.98 22.87 -9.76
CA GLU A 358 5.75 22.26 -10.28
C GLU A 358 5.21 23.04 -11.48
N ASP A 359 4.88 22.33 -12.56
CA ASP A 359 4.38 22.89 -13.82
C ASP A 359 3.04 22.29 -14.27
N ASN A 360 2.48 21.39 -13.46
CA ASN A 360 1.21 20.73 -13.68
C ASN A 360 0.22 21.00 -12.54
N TRP A 361 -1.05 21.08 -12.88
CA TRP A 361 -2.15 21.30 -11.93
C TRP A 361 -3.45 20.60 -12.36
N VAL A 362 -3.49 20.02 -13.56
CA VAL A 362 -4.73 19.47 -14.12
C VAL A 362 -5.03 18.08 -13.54
N ASP A 363 -4.01 17.27 -13.27
CA ASP A 363 -4.09 16.04 -12.46
C ASP A 363 -4.66 16.29 -11.07
N ASP A 364 -4.23 17.35 -10.40
CA ASP A 364 -4.74 17.67 -9.06
C ASP A 364 -6.23 18.01 -9.09
N MET A 365 -6.64 18.80 -10.08
CA MET A 365 -8.03 19.17 -10.30
C MET A 365 -8.89 17.99 -10.75
N GLU A 366 -8.30 17.08 -11.54
CA GLU A 366 -8.92 15.80 -11.90
C GLU A 366 -9.21 14.99 -10.65
N LEU A 367 -8.20 14.77 -9.78
CA LEU A 367 -8.35 14.00 -8.56
C LEU A 367 -9.41 14.60 -7.64
N ALA A 368 -9.37 15.91 -7.39
CA ALA A 368 -10.36 16.60 -6.56
C ALA A 368 -11.78 16.40 -7.11
N SER A 369 -11.95 16.56 -8.43
CA SER A 369 -13.24 16.36 -9.10
C SER A 369 -13.68 14.90 -9.08
N ALA A 370 -12.77 13.94 -9.30
CA ALA A 370 -13.07 12.52 -9.28
C ALA A 370 -13.53 12.04 -7.90
N LEU A 371 -12.87 12.50 -6.82
CA LEU A 371 -13.26 12.17 -5.45
C LEU A 371 -14.61 12.77 -5.06
N LEU A 372 -14.88 14.02 -5.46
CA LEU A 372 -16.18 14.64 -5.23
C LEU A 372 -17.29 13.96 -6.03
N PHE A 373 -17.01 13.55 -7.27
CA PHE A 373 -17.94 12.74 -8.06
C PHE A 373 -18.25 11.42 -7.35
N SER A 374 -17.22 10.68 -6.93
CA SER A 374 -17.36 9.41 -6.20
C SER A 374 -18.20 9.58 -4.93
N LYS A 375 -18.00 10.69 -4.20
CA LYS A 375 -18.70 10.97 -2.95
C LYS A 375 -20.16 11.43 -3.13
N THR A 376 -20.44 12.24 -4.16
CA THR A 376 -21.74 12.93 -4.30
C THR A 376 -22.64 12.35 -5.39
N GLY A 377 -22.06 11.66 -6.38
CA GLY A 377 -22.75 11.23 -7.60
C GLY A 377 -23.07 12.36 -8.58
N ASP A 378 -22.67 13.61 -8.32
CA ASP A 378 -22.95 14.75 -9.20
C ASP A 378 -22.12 14.65 -10.50
N GLN A 379 -22.84 14.48 -11.61
CA GLN A 379 -22.28 14.34 -12.96
C GLN A 379 -21.53 15.59 -13.44
N THR A 380 -21.68 16.74 -12.77
CA THR A 380 -20.87 17.93 -13.03
C THR A 380 -19.41 17.71 -12.67
N TYR A 381 -19.14 17.02 -11.56
CA TYR A 381 -17.77 16.66 -11.18
C TYR A 381 -17.18 15.58 -12.09
N ALA A 382 -17.98 14.61 -12.54
CA ALA A 382 -17.53 13.62 -13.53
C ALA A 382 -17.08 14.28 -14.84
N ARG A 383 -17.87 15.23 -15.37
CA ARG A 383 -17.52 15.98 -16.58
C ARG A 383 -16.24 16.80 -16.40
N LYS A 384 -16.11 17.52 -15.28
CA LYS A 384 -14.89 18.27 -14.96
C LYS A 384 -13.66 17.36 -14.87
N ALA A 385 -13.78 16.22 -14.18
CA ALA A 385 -12.69 15.26 -14.07
C ALA A 385 -12.28 14.73 -15.45
N LEU A 386 -13.24 14.36 -16.30
CA LEU A 386 -12.98 13.94 -17.70
C LEU A 386 -12.31 15.03 -18.54
N ASP A 387 -12.69 16.29 -18.36
CA ASP A 387 -12.08 17.44 -19.06
C ASP A 387 -10.62 17.65 -18.63
N PHE A 388 -10.30 17.45 -17.35
CA PHE A 388 -8.92 17.50 -16.86
C PHE A 388 -8.10 16.28 -17.29
N ALA A 389 -8.69 15.07 -17.26
CA ALA A 389 -8.07 13.84 -17.73
C ALA A 389 -7.62 13.93 -19.20
N GLU A 390 -8.39 14.61 -20.04
CA GLU A 390 -8.05 14.84 -21.45
C GLU A 390 -6.88 15.82 -21.66
N GLN A 391 -6.62 16.71 -20.69
CA GLN A 391 -5.51 17.65 -20.75
C GLN A 391 -4.17 16.99 -20.39
N GLU A 392 -4.18 15.98 -19.53
CA GLU A 392 -3.01 15.17 -19.18
C GLU A 392 -3.26 13.67 -19.37
N LYS A 393 -3.22 13.24 -20.63
CA LYS A 393 -3.33 11.82 -21.01
C LYS A 393 -2.16 10.99 -20.49
N VAL A 394 -1.00 11.61 -20.39
CA VAL A 394 0.24 10.96 -19.99
C VAL A 394 0.98 11.89 -19.05
N THR A 395 1.34 11.39 -17.88
CA THR A 395 2.14 12.17 -16.93
C THR A 395 3.45 12.60 -17.57
N PRO A 396 3.80 13.90 -17.59
CA PRO A 396 4.77 14.43 -18.56
C PRO A 396 6.17 13.81 -18.47
N TRP A 397 6.62 13.40 -17.28
CA TRP A 397 7.92 12.75 -17.13
C TRP A 397 8.01 11.43 -17.90
N MET A 398 6.89 10.75 -18.20
CA MET A 398 6.89 9.48 -18.91
C MET A 398 7.29 9.62 -20.39
N ILE A 399 7.18 10.83 -20.95
CA ILE A 399 7.53 11.14 -22.34
C ILE A 399 8.73 12.10 -22.46
N ARG A 400 9.40 12.42 -21.34
CA ARG A 400 10.57 13.29 -21.27
C ARG A 400 11.70 12.59 -20.52
N ASP A 401 12.93 13.04 -20.72
CA ASP A 401 14.14 12.49 -20.08
C ASP A 401 14.83 13.50 -19.15
N THR A 402 14.33 14.73 -19.08
CA THR A 402 14.82 15.80 -18.21
C THR A 402 13.68 16.50 -17.48
N ALA A 403 13.94 16.98 -16.27
CA ALA A 403 13.00 17.82 -15.52
C ALA A 403 13.75 18.78 -14.59
N SER A 404 13.10 19.89 -14.23
CA SER A 404 13.46 20.65 -13.02
C SER A 404 13.00 19.89 -11.77
N HIS A 405 13.55 20.25 -10.62
CA HIS A 405 13.20 19.63 -9.34
C HIS A 405 11.68 19.76 -9.07
N TYR A 406 11.00 18.62 -8.84
CA TYR A 406 9.54 18.51 -8.67
C TYR A 406 8.69 19.10 -9.80
N GLN A 407 9.22 19.25 -11.02
CA GLN A 407 8.48 19.85 -12.14
C GLN A 407 7.17 19.10 -12.46
N TYR A 408 7.22 17.77 -12.49
CA TYR A 408 6.09 16.90 -12.85
C TYR A 408 5.48 16.21 -11.64
N TYR A 409 5.51 16.86 -10.48
CA TYR A 409 4.84 16.38 -9.27
C TYR A 409 3.31 16.32 -9.50
N PRO A 410 2.56 15.34 -8.95
CA PRO A 410 2.91 14.30 -7.97
C PRO A 410 3.46 13.00 -8.56
N PHE A 411 4.08 13.04 -9.74
CA PHE A 411 4.74 11.91 -10.42
C PHE A 411 3.80 10.78 -10.88
N ILE A 412 2.50 10.87 -10.60
CA ILE A 412 1.44 10.01 -11.09
C ILE A 412 0.15 10.82 -11.09
N ASN A 413 -0.63 10.76 -12.17
CA ASN A 413 -1.98 11.32 -12.16
C ASN A 413 -2.93 10.37 -11.42
N LEU A 414 -3.13 10.63 -10.13
CA LEU A 414 -4.03 9.88 -9.24
C LEU A 414 -5.50 9.95 -9.68
N GLY A 415 -5.89 11.02 -10.37
CA GLY A 415 -7.25 11.28 -10.84
C GLY A 415 -7.75 10.21 -11.79
N HIS A 416 -6.90 9.74 -12.72
CA HIS A 416 -7.27 8.70 -13.69
C HIS A 416 -7.81 7.44 -13.01
N TYR A 417 -7.14 6.99 -11.93
CA TYR A 417 -7.56 5.80 -11.20
C TYR A 417 -8.89 6.00 -10.47
N GLU A 418 -9.02 7.10 -9.71
CA GLU A 418 -10.24 7.40 -8.95
C GLU A 418 -11.46 7.62 -9.85
N LEU A 419 -11.24 8.30 -10.98
CA LEU A 419 -12.27 8.52 -11.99
C LEU A 419 -12.68 7.22 -12.67
N ALA A 420 -11.72 6.41 -13.11
CA ALA A 420 -12.00 5.13 -13.76
C ALA A 420 -12.75 4.13 -12.86
N LYS A 421 -12.54 4.15 -11.54
CA LYS A 421 -13.33 3.32 -10.59
C LYS A 421 -14.82 3.69 -10.58
N SER A 422 -15.14 4.95 -10.83
CA SER A 422 -16.50 5.50 -10.69
C SER A 422 -17.26 5.57 -12.03
N LEU A 423 -16.55 5.60 -13.16
CA LEU A 423 -17.12 5.60 -14.50
C LEU A 423 -17.51 4.20 -15.01
N LYS A 424 -18.30 4.15 -16.09
CA LYS A 424 -18.67 2.93 -16.81
C LYS A 424 -18.54 3.13 -18.32
N GLY A 425 -18.50 2.03 -19.07
CA GLY A 425 -18.59 2.08 -20.54
C GLY A 425 -17.38 2.75 -21.20
N ASP A 426 -17.62 3.58 -22.20
CA ASP A 426 -16.55 4.11 -23.06
C ASP A 426 -15.72 5.22 -22.39
N GLU A 427 -16.32 6.01 -21.49
CA GLU A 427 -15.58 7.00 -20.70
C GLU A 427 -14.57 6.32 -19.76
N GLN A 428 -14.97 5.23 -19.11
CA GLN A 428 -14.07 4.43 -18.29
C GLN A 428 -12.91 3.85 -19.13
N LYS A 429 -13.22 3.24 -20.28
CA LYS A 429 -12.18 2.69 -21.17
C LYS A 429 -11.19 3.76 -21.64
N LYS A 430 -11.67 4.98 -21.87
CA LYS A 430 -10.86 6.11 -22.32
C LYS A 430 -9.85 6.54 -21.26
N VAL A 431 -10.28 6.71 -20.01
CA VAL A 431 -9.38 7.04 -18.88
C VAL A 431 -8.39 5.91 -18.61
N ILE A 432 -8.83 4.64 -18.69
CA ILE A 432 -7.93 3.47 -18.60
C ILE A 432 -6.86 3.50 -19.71
N ALA A 433 -7.22 3.95 -20.92
CA ALA A 433 -6.28 4.04 -22.03
C ALA A 433 -5.19 5.09 -21.82
N PHE A 434 -5.44 6.17 -21.07
CA PHE A 434 -4.44 7.18 -20.72
C PHE A 434 -3.32 6.59 -19.84
N TYR A 435 -3.68 5.84 -18.80
CA TYR A 435 -2.70 5.06 -18.03
C TYR A 435 -1.92 4.08 -18.90
N LYS A 436 -2.60 3.37 -19.81
CA LYS A 436 -1.94 2.45 -20.74
C LYS A 436 -0.92 3.17 -21.61
N GLU A 437 -1.26 4.34 -22.14
CA GLU A 437 -0.40 5.14 -22.99
C GLU A 437 0.88 5.54 -22.25
N GLY A 438 0.78 6.03 -21.01
CA GLY A 438 1.95 6.33 -20.18
C GLY A 438 2.83 5.10 -19.90
N ILE A 439 2.22 3.96 -19.58
CA ILE A 439 2.95 2.69 -19.37
C ILE A 439 3.66 2.24 -20.66
N ASP A 440 3.03 2.39 -21.82
CA ASP A 440 3.64 2.07 -23.12
C ASP A 440 4.86 2.95 -23.41
N GLN A 441 4.84 4.23 -23.02
CA GLN A 441 5.99 5.13 -23.18
C GLN A 441 7.18 4.65 -22.35
N VAL A 442 6.96 4.31 -21.08
CA VAL A 442 8.02 3.75 -20.22
C VAL A 442 8.48 2.38 -20.73
N TRP A 443 7.54 1.51 -21.15
CA TRP A 443 7.86 0.20 -21.68
C TRP A 443 8.71 0.25 -22.94
N SER A 444 8.47 1.24 -23.82
CA SER A 444 9.24 1.44 -25.05
C SER A 444 10.74 1.61 -24.80
N ARG A 445 11.11 2.21 -23.67
CA ARG A 445 12.51 2.39 -23.20
C ARG A 445 13.00 1.20 -22.38
N ALA A 446 12.14 0.67 -21.51
CA ALA A 446 12.48 -0.39 -20.57
C ALA A 446 12.81 -1.73 -21.24
N LYS A 447 12.05 -2.12 -22.29
CA LYS A 447 12.13 -3.46 -22.89
C LYS A 447 13.47 -3.81 -23.51
N GLU A 448 14.35 -2.82 -23.71
CA GLU A 448 15.66 -3.00 -24.33
C GLU A 448 16.78 -3.29 -23.32
N ASN A 449 16.54 -3.22 -22.01
CA ASN A 449 17.54 -3.52 -20.98
C ASN A 449 17.09 -4.59 -19.97
N ALA A 450 18.05 -5.30 -19.37
CA ALA A 450 17.74 -6.42 -18.47
C ALA A 450 17.04 -6.00 -17.17
N PHE A 451 17.14 -4.74 -16.74
CA PHE A 451 16.45 -4.26 -15.55
C PHE A 451 15.00 -3.84 -15.83
N TYR A 452 14.57 -3.79 -17.10
CA TYR A 452 13.33 -3.13 -17.49
C TYR A 452 13.21 -1.71 -16.94
N ARG A 453 14.34 -1.00 -16.90
CA ARG A 453 14.39 0.38 -16.45
C ARG A 453 13.99 1.33 -17.58
N GLY A 454 12.85 2.00 -17.44
CA GLY A 454 12.40 3.06 -18.37
C GLY A 454 12.13 4.40 -17.69
N VAL A 455 12.15 4.44 -16.36
CA VAL A 455 12.05 5.66 -15.55
C VAL A 455 13.40 6.40 -15.64
N PRO A 456 13.41 7.71 -15.93
CA PRO A 456 14.65 8.48 -16.09
C PRO A 456 15.42 8.63 -14.78
N PHE A 457 16.74 8.84 -14.88
CA PHE A 457 17.61 9.07 -13.73
C PHE A 457 17.71 10.57 -13.42
N ILE A 458 16.58 11.19 -13.11
CA ILE A 458 16.52 12.57 -12.61
C ILE A 458 16.38 12.56 -11.08
N TRP A 459 16.53 13.71 -10.42
CA TRP A 459 16.33 13.82 -8.97
C TRP A 459 14.96 13.24 -8.58
N CYS A 460 14.92 12.44 -7.51
CA CYS A 460 13.76 11.68 -7.04
C CYS A 460 13.38 10.50 -7.95
N SER A 461 14.36 9.88 -8.63
CA SER A 461 14.11 8.77 -9.55
C SER A 461 13.46 7.56 -8.89
N ASN A 462 13.65 7.34 -7.59
CA ASN A 462 12.95 6.31 -6.84
C ASN A 462 11.50 6.70 -6.53
N ASN A 463 11.19 7.97 -6.28
CA ASN A 463 9.81 8.44 -6.13
C ASN A 463 9.02 8.19 -7.43
N LEU A 464 9.62 8.52 -8.58
CA LEU A 464 9.06 8.18 -9.90
C LEU A 464 8.86 6.66 -10.08
N THR A 465 9.77 5.85 -9.53
CA THR A 465 9.71 4.38 -9.60
C THR A 465 8.55 3.82 -8.80
N VAL A 466 8.35 4.33 -7.58
CA VAL A 466 7.22 3.98 -6.71
C VAL A 466 5.90 4.36 -7.39
N SER A 467 5.78 5.61 -7.84
CA SER A 467 4.60 6.11 -8.55
C SER A 467 4.29 5.29 -9.80
N PHE A 468 5.31 4.93 -10.59
CA PHE A 468 5.12 4.11 -11.77
C PHE A 468 4.67 2.68 -11.46
N ALA A 469 5.23 2.05 -10.42
CA ALA A 469 4.79 0.73 -9.98
C ALA A 469 3.32 0.75 -9.51
N ILE A 470 2.91 1.79 -8.79
CA ILE A 470 1.51 2.03 -8.40
C ILE A 470 0.63 2.17 -9.65
N GLN A 471 1.02 2.98 -10.64
CA GLN A 471 0.26 3.14 -11.88
C GLN A 471 0.10 1.82 -12.64
N CYS A 472 1.15 1.00 -12.77
CA CYS A 472 1.04 -0.32 -13.40
C CYS A 472 0.07 -1.24 -12.64
N LYS A 473 0.15 -1.27 -11.31
CA LYS A 473 -0.77 -2.05 -10.48
C LYS A 473 -2.21 -1.58 -10.68
N TRP A 474 -2.46 -0.28 -10.59
CA TRP A 474 -3.78 0.30 -10.75
C TRP A 474 -4.37 0.05 -12.13
N TYR A 475 -3.56 0.20 -13.19
CA TYR A 475 -3.95 -0.18 -14.54
C TYR A 475 -4.39 -1.65 -14.59
N ARG A 476 -3.60 -2.59 -14.05
CA ARG A 476 -3.98 -4.00 -13.98
C ARG A 476 -5.27 -4.21 -13.19
N ASP A 477 -5.46 -3.50 -12.09
CA ASP A 477 -6.64 -3.67 -11.23
C ASP A 477 -7.94 -3.22 -11.93
N ILE A 478 -7.93 -2.08 -12.65
CA ILE A 478 -9.12 -1.54 -13.34
C ILE A 478 -9.35 -2.16 -14.72
N SER A 479 -8.29 -2.54 -15.44
CA SER A 479 -8.39 -3.11 -16.79
C SER A 479 -8.47 -4.64 -16.81
N LYS A 480 -7.99 -5.29 -15.75
CA LYS A 480 -7.69 -6.73 -15.67
C LYS A 480 -6.61 -7.21 -16.67
N ASP A 481 -5.90 -6.29 -17.31
CA ASP A 481 -4.79 -6.58 -18.20
C ASP A 481 -3.49 -6.77 -17.39
N SER A 482 -2.85 -7.93 -17.56
CA SER A 482 -1.60 -8.30 -16.89
C SER A 482 -0.37 -8.19 -17.79
N SER A 483 -0.49 -7.61 -18.99
CA SER A 483 0.57 -7.49 -19.99
C SER A 483 1.83 -6.78 -19.47
N TYR A 484 1.69 -5.90 -18.47
CA TYR A 484 2.79 -5.17 -17.85
C TYR A 484 3.26 -5.74 -16.50
N ALA A 485 2.78 -6.91 -16.07
CA ALA A 485 3.12 -7.46 -14.75
C ALA A 485 4.64 -7.64 -14.54
N ALA A 486 5.39 -7.98 -15.58
CA ALA A 486 6.85 -8.10 -15.49
C ALA A 486 7.56 -6.74 -15.40
N LEU A 487 6.99 -5.68 -15.98
CA LEU A 487 7.49 -4.32 -15.89
C LEU A 487 7.17 -3.73 -14.50
N GLU A 488 5.94 -3.92 -14.02
CA GLU A 488 5.53 -3.57 -12.66
C GLU A 488 6.47 -4.19 -11.62
N GLN A 489 6.66 -5.52 -11.69
CA GLN A 489 7.52 -6.23 -10.76
C GLN A 489 8.97 -5.76 -10.85
N ALA A 490 9.48 -5.43 -12.04
CA ALA A 490 10.85 -4.94 -12.19
C ALA A 490 11.07 -3.58 -11.50
N ASN A 491 10.05 -2.72 -11.42
CA ASN A 491 10.14 -1.45 -10.70
C ASN A 491 10.07 -1.66 -9.18
N ILE A 492 9.30 -2.63 -8.71
CA ILE A 492 9.32 -3.04 -7.28
C ILE A 492 10.68 -3.64 -6.93
N ASP A 493 11.16 -4.58 -7.75
CA ASP A 493 12.44 -5.26 -7.56
C ASP A 493 13.63 -4.28 -7.58
N TRP A 494 13.56 -3.22 -8.39
CA TRP A 494 14.56 -2.14 -8.42
C TRP A 494 14.77 -1.49 -7.06
N LEU A 495 13.68 -1.22 -6.34
CA LEU A 495 13.70 -0.59 -5.02
C LEU A 495 14.34 -1.48 -3.95
N PHE A 496 14.46 -2.79 -4.19
CA PHE A 496 14.92 -3.77 -3.21
C PHE A 496 16.13 -4.58 -3.68
N GLY A 497 16.94 -4.05 -4.59
CA GLY A 497 18.25 -4.64 -4.96
C GLY A 497 18.38 -5.21 -6.37
N VAL A 498 17.33 -5.23 -7.19
CA VAL A 498 17.46 -5.53 -8.63
C VAL A 498 17.81 -4.24 -9.40
N ASN A 499 18.96 -3.69 -9.06
CA ASN A 499 19.55 -2.51 -9.69
C ASN A 499 21.08 -2.72 -9.85
N PRO A 500 21.80 -1.85 -10.57
CA PRO A 500 23.24 -2.01 -10.83
C PRO A 500 24.10 -2.18 -9.57
N TRP A 501 23.76 -1.49 -8.49
CA TRP A 501 24.49 -1.47 -7.21
C TRP A 501 24.21 -2.72 -6.38
N GLY A 502 22.98 -3.24 -6.46
CA GLY A 502 22.54 -4.41 -5.69
C GLY A 502 22.08 -4.12 -4.27
N THR A 503 21.92 -2.83 -3.95
CA THR A 503 21.44 -2.34 -2.65
C THR A 503 19.95 -2.01 -2.70
N SER A 504 19.27 -2.12 -1.57
CA SER A 504 17.92 -1.60 -1.39
C SER A 504 17.94 -0.08 -1.44
N MET A 505 16.83 0.53 -1.82
CA MET A 505 16.65 1.97 -1.85
C MET A 505 15.88 2.47 -0.61
N VAL A 506 15.71 1.62 0.39
CA VAL A 506 14.94 1.92 1.61
C VAL A 506 15.81 1.61 2.82
N TYR A 507 16.07 2.62 3.64
CA TYR A 507 16.93 2.48 4.82
C TYR A 507 16.40 1.39 5.76
N GLY A 508 17.24 0.39 6.05
CA GLY A 508 16.93 -0.69 6.99
C GLY A 508 15.89 -1.72 6.50
N LEU A 509 15.50 -1.68 5.21
CA LEU A 509 14.55 -2.64 4.64
C LEU A 509 15.11 -3.35 3.39
N PRO A 510 15.32 -4.68 3.42
CA PRO A 510 15.18 -5.57 4.57
C PRO A 510 16.35 -5.41 5.57
N ALA A 511 16.11 -5.74 6.83
CA ALA A 511 17.09 -5.57 7.91
C ALA A 511 18.36 -6.43 7.77
N ASP A 512 18.29 -7.53 7.01
CA ASP A 512 19.40 -8.44 6.71
C ASP A 512 20.02 -8.22 5.31
N GLY A 513 19.60 -7.15 4.62
CA GLY A 513 20.10 -6.78 3.29
C GLY A 513 21.11 -5.64 3.30
N ASP A 514 21.65 -5.36 2.13
CA ASP A 514 22.37 -4.14 1.81
C ASP A 514 21.34 -3.02 1.58
N THR A 515 21.42 -1.96 2.38
CA THR A 515 20.50 -0.80 2.41
C THR A 515 21.30 0.45 2.74
N PRO A 516 20.78 1.68 2.48
CA PRO A 516 21.49 2.91 2.85
C PRO A 516 21.87 2.92 4.34
N VAL A 517 23.07 3.37 4.67
CA VAL A 517 23.60 3.52 6.03
C VAL A 517 24.18 4.90 6.33
N ASP A 518 24.54 5.69 5.31
CA ASP A 518 24.98 7.10 5.45
C ASP A 518 24.14 8.08 4.61
N PRO A 519 22.79 8.08 4.77
CA PRO A 519 21.90 9.00 4.07
C PRO A 519 22.18 10.46 4.43
N HIS A 520 21.89 11.36 3.49
CA HIS A 520 21.98 12.81 3.68
C HIS A 520 20.94 13.27 4.72
N SER A 521 21.26 13.18 6.01
CA SER A 521 20.33 13.55 7.08
C SER A 521 21.04 14.08 8.33
N ALA A 522 20.44 15.08 8.98
CA ALA A 522 20.86 15.53 10.30
C ALA A 522 20.78 14.39 11.34
N PHE A 523 19.78 13.52 11.19
CA PHE A 523 19.52 12.43 12.14
C PHE A 523 20.67 11.43 12.14
N THR A 524 21.13 11.01 10.96
CA THR A 524 22.29 10.13 10.82
C THR A 524 23.57 10.87 11.17
N LYS A 525 23.79 12.08 10.63
CA LYS A 525 25.08 12.76 10.74
C LYS A 525 25.41 13.33 12.12
N ILE A 526 24.42 13.91 12.80
CA ILE A 526 24.60 14.56 14.11
C ILE A 526 24.11 13.64 15.22
N GLY A 527 22.95 13.02 15.03
CA GLY A 527 22.29 12.21 16.04
C GLY A 527 22.75 10.75 16.10
N ASN A 528 23.41 10.23 15.04
CA ASN A 528 23.61 8.79 14.82
C ASN A 528 22.29 8.00 14.96
N HIS A 529 21.18 8.61 14.53
CA HIS A 529 19.85 8.04 14.57
C HIS A 529 19.54 7.33 13.26
N PRO A 530 19.01 6.09 13.30
CA PRO A 530 18.56 5.42 12.09
C PRO A 530 17.34 6.14 11.50
N ILE A 531 17.21 6.11 10.17
CA ILE A 531 16.06 6.65 9.44
C ILE A 531 15.15 5.54 8.89
N ASP A 532 14.85 4.55 9.74
CA ASP A 532 14.09 3.34 9.42
C ASP A 532 12.91 3.59 8.47
N GLY A 533 12.96 2.99 7.27
CA GLY A 533 11.87 3.02 6.31
C GLY A 533 11.89 4.19 5.33
N GLY A 534 12.84 5.12 5.47
CA GLY A 534 13.01 6.25 4.54
C GLY A 534 13.43 5.76 3.15
N LEU A 535 12.66 6.16 2.13
CA LEU A 535 13.00 5.98 0.72
C LEU A 535 14.00 7.06 0.28
N VAL A 536 15.20 6.67 -0.13
CA VAL A 536 16.18 7.62 -0.69
C VAL A 536 15.82 8.03 -2.11
N ASP A 537 16.16 9.26 -2.49
CA ASP A 537 15.88 9.89 -3.78
C ASP A 537 16.19 9.00 -4.98
N GLY A 538 17.30 8.27 -4.89
CA GLY A 538 17.72 7.30 -5.87
C GLY A 538 18.66 7.83 -6.93
N PRO A 539 19.09 6.96 -7.85
CA PRO A 539 20.15 7.28 -8.78
C PRO A 539 19.80 8.43 -9.72
N VAL A 540 20.79 9.26 -10.01
CA VAL A 540 20.71 10.34 -11.00
C VAL A 540 21.68 10.10 -12.14
N TYR A 541 21.43 10.72 -13.29
CA TYR A 541 22.39 10.79 -14.39
C TYR A 541 23.70 11.36 -13.84
N SER A 542 24.83 10.79 -14.23
CA SER A 542 26.15 11.22 -13.74
C SER A 542 26.44 12.69 -14.07
N SER A 543 25.86 13.18 -15.17
CA SER A 543 25.87 14.60 -15.53
C SER A 543 25.13 15.49 -14.52
N ILE A 544 24.06 15.02 -13.89
CA ILE A 544 23.35 15.79 -12.86
C ILE A 544 24.24 15.91 -11.63
N PHE A 545 24.70 14.78 -11.07
CA PHE A 545 25.58 14.76 -9.89
C PHE A 545 26.80 15.69 -10.08
N ASN A 546 27.49 15.59 -11.22
CA ASN A 546 28.69 16.38 -11.50
C ASN A 546 28.46 17.90 -11.66
N ASN A 547 27.21 18.34 -11.83
CA ASN A 547 26.87 19.76 -12.01
C ASN A 547 26.11 20.38 -10.81
N LEU A 548 25.85 19.60 -9.75
CA LEU A 548 25.17 20.09 -8.56
C LEU A 548 26.12 20.89 -7.65
N ILE A 549 25.59 21.93 -7.01
CA ILE A 549 26.38 22.88 -6.21
C ILE A 549 26.60 22.33 -4.80
N GLY A 550 27.86 22.12 -4.42
CA GLY A 550 28.22 21.77 -3.04
C GLY A 550 28.18 20.27 -2.73
N ILE A 551 27.76 19.46 -3.70
CA ILE A 551 27.79 18.00 -3.60
C ILE A 551 29.22 17.46 -3.65
N LYS A 552 29.56 16.50 -2.79
CA LYS A 552 30.83 15.77 -2.79
C LYS A 552 30.70 14.52 -1.93
N LEU A 553 31.46 13.49 -2.23
CA LEU A 553 31.61 12.35 -1.32
C LEU A 553 32.54 12.72 -0.17
N ASN A 554 32.21 12.31 1.05
CA ASN A 554 33.03 12.52 2.22
C ASN A 554 33.89 11.29 2.55
N GLU A 555 33.41 10.11 2.17
CA GLU A 555 34.08 8.83 2.33
C GLU A 555 34.42 8.21 0.95
N GLU A 556 35.06 7.03 0.97
CA GLU A 556 35.33 6.26 -0.25
C GLU A 556 34.02 5.68 -0.81
N ASP A 557 33.81 5.78 -2.12
CA ASP A 557 32.63 5.22 -2.78
C ASP A 557 32.64 3.69 -2.75
N GLU A 558 31.82 3.12 -1.87
CA GLU A 558 31.66 1.67 -1.72
C GLU A 558 31.10 0.99 -2.99
N TYR A 559 30.43 1.76 -3.86
CA TYR A 559 29.93 1.29 -5.14
C TYR A 559 30.73 1.81 -6.33
N ALA A 560 31.98 2.25 -6.14
CA ALA A 560 32.83 2.80 -7.20
C ALA A 560 32.89 1.90 -8.45
N GLU A 561 32.83 0.59 -8.26
CA GLU A 561 32.86 -0.36 -9.37
C GLU A 561 31.54 -0.47 -10.16
N PHE A 562 30.44 0.03 -9.60
CA PHE A 562 29.10 -0.01 -10.19
C PHE A 562 28.64 1.33 -10.77
N GLN A 563 29.36 2.42 -10.49
CA GLN A 563 29.13 3.71 -11.14
C GLN A 563 29.40 3.66 -12.64
N SER A 564 28.74 4.53 -13.40
CA SER A 564 28.92 4.62 -14.85
C SER A 564 28.63 6.03 -15.36
N GLU A 565 28.89 6.29 -16.65
CA GLU A 565 28.46 7.53 -17.30
C GLU A 565 26.93 7.65 -17.42
N LEU A 566 26.20 6.52 -17.33
CA LEU A 566 24.75 6.50 -17.42
C LEU A 566 24.11 7.05 -16.15
N ALA A 567 24.48 6.52 -14.99
CA ALA A 567 23.91 6.91 -13.71
C ALA A 567 24.85 6.59 -12.56
N VAL A 568 24.66 7.33 -11.46
CA VAL A 568 25.36 7.14 -10.18
C VAL A 568 24.36 7.04 -9.02
N TYR A 569 24.76 6.32 -7.99
CA TYR A 569 24.13 6.30 -6.66
C TYR A 569 25.24 6.12 -5.64
N HIS A 570 25.28 6.95 -4.61
CA HIS A 570 26.28 6.89 -3.57
C HIS A 570 25.60 6.82 -2.21
N ASP A 571 25.97 5.85 -1.38
CA ASP A 571 25.56 5.84 0.01
C ASP A 571 26.53 6.70 0.85
N ASP A 572 26.48 8.01 0.66
CA ASP A 572 27.32 8.98 1.37
C ASP A 572 26.50 10.20 1.75
N TYR A 573 26.70 10.68 2.98
CA TYR A 573 25.98 11.83 3.52
C TYR A 573 26.15 13.09 2.65
N GLY A 574 27.26 13.24 1.94
CA GLY A 574 27.53 14.38 1.08
C GLY A 574 26.81 14.34 -0.26
N ASP A 575 26.16 13.22 -0.62
CA ASP A 575 25.30 13.09 -1.80
C ASP A 575 23.81 13.25 -1.44
N TYR A 576 23.38 14.50 -1.35
CA TYR A 576 21.96 14.83 -1.18
C TYR A 576 21.11 14.55 -2.43
N SER A 577 21.71 14.26 -3.59
CA SER A 577 20.97 14.11 -4.85
C SER A 577 20.49 12.68 -5.10
N THR A 578 21.18 11.71 -4.52
CA THR A 578 20.84 10.28 -4.64
C THR A 578 20.47 9.63 -3.31
N ASN A 579 20.93 10.18 -2.19
CA ASN A 579 20.87 9.54 -0.88
C ASN A 579 20.10 10.35 0.19
N GLU A 580 19.35 11.38 -0.21
CA GLU A 580 18.43 12.06 0.70
C GLU A 580 17.10 11.27 0.79
N PRO A 581 16.64 10.91 2.00
CA PRO A 581 15.33 10.29 2.18
C PRO A 581 14.18 11.32 2.07
N THR A 582 13.12 10.97 1.34
CA THR A 582 11.97 11.88 1.10
C THR A 582 10.69 11.42 1.80
N MET A 583 9.96 12.35 2.43
CA MET A 583 8.73 12.04 3.17
C MET A 583 7.59 11.63 2.23
N ASP A 584 7.41 12.32 1.12
CA ASP A 584 6.33 12.06 0.17
C ASP A 584 6.56 10.81 -0.67
N GLY A 585 7.81 10.56 -1.07
CA GLY A 585 8.25 9.30 -1.67
C GLY A 585 8.00 8.12 -0.74
N THR A 586 8.32 8.28 0.54
CA THR A 586 8.07 7.26 1.56
C THR A 586 6.56 7.04 1.81
N ALA A 587 5.73 8.09 1.82
CA ALA A 587 4.28 7.94 1.93
C ALA A 587 3.68 7.18 0.74
N SER A 588 4.20 7.43 -0.46
CA SER A 588 3.82 6.68 -1.67
C SER A 588 4.29 5.22 -1.59
N LEU A 589 5.49 4.99 -1.02
CA LEU A 589 6.02 3.65 -0.77
C LEU A 589 5.16 2.88 0.24
N VAL A 590 4.62 3.52 1.28
CA VAL A 590 3.68 2.90 2.23
C VAL A 590 2.48 2.32 1.48
N TYR A 591 1.91 3.05 0.51
CA TYR A 591 0.82 2.53 -0.33
C TYR A 591 1.27 1.30 -1.13
N LEU A 592 2.42 1.38 -1.81
CA LEU A 592 2.95 0.28 -2.63
C LEU A 592 3.23 -0.98 -1.79
N LEU A 593 3.83 -0.82 -0.61
CA LEU A 593 4.12 -1.92 0.31
C LEU A 593 2.85 -2.54 0.86
N ALA A 594 1.84 -1.74 1.22
CA ALA A 594 0.54 -2.25 1.65
C ALA A 594 -0.16 -3.04 0.55
N ALA A 595 -0.06 -2.58 -0.70
CA ALA A 595 -0.52 -3.32 -1.87
C ALA A 595 0.19 -4.67 -2.05
N GLN A 596 1.50 -4.76 -1.80
CA GLN A 596 2.25 -6.01 -1.87
C GLN A 596 1.93 -6.96 -0.71
N GLU A 597 1.65 -6.41 0.47
CA GLU A 597 1.26 -7.17 1.66
C GLU A 597 -0.16 -7.74 1.55
N GLU A 598 -1.15 -6.93 1.14
CA GLU A 598 -2.55 -7.36 0.96
C GLU A 598 -2.70 -8.46 -0.10
N GLY A 599 -1.85 -8.47 -1.13
CA GLY A 599 -1.84 -9.50 -2.18
C GLY A 599 -1.75 -10.95 -1.68
N ASN A 600 -1.55 -11.15 -0.38
CA ASN A 600 -1.46 -12.42 0.34
C ASN A 600 -2.71 -12.78 1.16
N HIS A 601 -3.71 -11.89 1.26
CA HIS A 601 -5.04 -12.16 1.83
C HIS A 601 -5.98 -12.64 0.71
N HIS A 602 -5.84 -13.90 0.29
CA HIS A 602 -6.70 -14.47 -0.76
C HIS A 602 -8.12 -14.75 -0.22
N LEU A 603 -8.93 -13.71 -0.11
CA LEU A 603 -10.38 -13.88 -0.08
C LEU A 603 -10.84 -14.29 -1.48
N VAL A 604 -11.56 -15.39 -1.58
CA VAL A 604 -12.12 -15.85 -2.85
C VAL A 604 -13.52 -15.26 -2.98
N LYS A 605 -13.70 -14.40 -3.98
CA LYS A 605 -15.00 -13.84 -4.36
C LYS A 605 -15.61 -14.63 -5.52
N ASP A 606 -16.94 -14.66 -5.60
CA ASP A 606 -17.64 -15.19 -6.77
C ASP A 606 -17.73 -14.16 -7.91
N ASN A 607 -18.38 -14.54 -9.02
CA ASN A 607 -18.52 -13.68 -10.20
C ASN A 607 -19.40 -12.43 -9.98
N TYR A 608 -20.11 -12.34 -8.84
CA TYR A 608 -20.93 -11.18 -8.48
C TYR A 608 -20.23 -10.28 -7.46
N GLY A 609 -19.09 -10.72 -6.90
CA GLY A 609 -18.25 -9.96 -5.97
C GLY A 609 -18.42 -10.33 -4.49
N ALA A 610 -19.28 -11.29 -4.16
CA ALA A 610 -19.46 -11.74 -2.78
C ALA A 610 -18.34 -12.68 -2.34
N ILE A 611 -17.90 -12.58 -1.10
CA ILE A 611 -16.86 -13.44 -0.53
C ILE A 611 -17.47 -14.81 -0.24
N ILE A 612 -16.96 -15.85 -0.90
CA ILE A 612 -17.47 -17.22 -0.81
C ILE A 612 -16.53 -18.16 -0.07
N LYS A 613 -15.28 -17.76 0.17
CA LYS A 613 -14.27 -18.58 0.85
C LYS A 613 -13.14 -17.67 1.35
N GLY A 614 -12.69 -17.89 2.59
CA GLY A 614 -11.51 -17.24 3.16
C GLY A 614 -10.21 -17.81 2.60
N ASP A 615 -9.08 -17.50 3.26
CA ASP A 615 -7.74 -17.89 2.82
C ASP A 615 -7.59 -19.42 2.58
N PRO A 616 -7.42 -19.87 1.31
CA PRO A 616 -7.26 -21.28 0.97
C PRO A 616 -5.99 -21.94 1.53
N ALA A 617 -5.01 -21.13 1.97
CA ALA A 617 -3.78 -21.63 2.58
C ALA A 617 -3.95 -21.92 4.09
N LYS A 618 -5.06 -21.50 4.71
CA LYS A 618 -5.33 -21.75 6.13
C LYS A 618 -6.42 -22.81 6.28
N LYS A 619 -6.21 -23.78 7.18
CA LYS A 619 -7.22 -24.76 7.60
C LYS A 619 -8.29 -24.14 8.51
N ASN A 620 -8.75 -22.94 8.20
CA ASN A 620 -9.85 -22.28 8.92
C ASN A 620 -11.17 -22.64 8.24
N ILE A 621 -12.22 -22.79 9.03
CA ILE A 621 -13.60 -22.98 8.56
C ILE A 621 -14.55 -22.15 9.40
N SER A 622 -15.60 -21.63 8.78
CA SER A 622 -16.66 -20.90 9.47
C SER A 622 -17.98 -21.66 9.38
N LEU A 623 -18.63 -21.84 10.53
CA LEU A 623 -20.00 -22.32 10.59
C LEU A 623 -20.94 -21.12 10.60
N VAL A 624 -21.72 -21.01 9.53
CA VAL A 624 -22.69 -19.94 9.32
C VAL A 624 -24.09 -20.49 9.53
N PHE A 625 -24.89 -19.76 10.30
CA PHE A 625 -26.27 -20.09 10.61
C PHE A 625 -27.20 -18.99 10.12
N THR A 626 -28.08 -19.30 9.18
CA THR A 626 -29.11 -18.37 8.71
C THR A 626 -30.44 -18.65 9.40
N ALA A 627 -31.20 -17.60 9.72
CA ALA A 627 -32.48 -17.74 10.40
C ALA A 627 -33.50 -16.69 9.94
N ASP A 628 -34.72 -17.16 9.67
CA ASP A 628 -35.92 -16.35 9.47
C ASP A 628 -37.05 -16.87 10.37
N GLU A 629 -38.06 -17.55 9.83
CA GLU A 629 -39.23 -18.01 10.58
C GLU A 629 -39.01 -19.28 11.42
N PHE A 630 -38.05 -20.14 11.04
CA PHE A 630 -37.74 -21.39 11.75
C PHE A 630 -36.49 -21.28 12.63
N TYR A 631 -36.58 -21.79 13.86
CA TYR A 631 -35.53 -21.68 14.87
C TYR A 631 -35.47 -22.88 15.84
N ASP A 632 -36.09 -24.01 15.48
CA ASP A 632 -36.17 -25.22 16.31
C ASP A 632 -34.81 -25.85 16.64
N GLY A 633 -33.77 -25.56 15.83
CA GLY A 633 -32.40 -26.02 16.06
C GLY A 633 -31.57 -25.15 17.02
N ALA A 634 -32.03 -23.94 17.36
CA ALA A 634 -31.22 -22.93 18.03
C ALA A 634 -30.58 -23.43 19.35
N THR A 635 -31.38 -24.04 20.24
CA THR A 635 -30.89 -24.59 21.51
C THR A 635 -29.85 -25.68 21.29
N SER A 636 -30.10 -26.60 20.35
CA SER A 636 -29.20 -27.72 20.05
C SER A 636 -27.86 -27.23 19.47
N ILE A 637 -27.91 -26.26 18.56
CA ILE A 637 -26.74 -25.63 17.95
C ILE A 637 -25.93 -24.91 19.02
N LEU A 638 -26.54 -24.02 19.81
CA LEU A 638 -25.84 -23.23 20.83
C LEU A 638 -25.19 -24.11 21.90
N GLU A 639 -25.84 -25.19 22.34
CA GLU A 639 -25.23 -26.14 23.28
C GLU A 639 -24.11 -26.96 22.64
N THR A 640 -24.23 -27.31 21.35
CA THR A 640 -23.15 -27.97 20.61
C THR A 640 -21.92 -27.07 20.51
N LEU A 641 -22.07 -25.82 20.07
CA LEU A 641 -20.97 -24.86 19.94
C LEU A 641 -20.28 -24.64 21.29
N LYS A 642 -21.06 -24.46 22.36
CA LYS A 642 -20.54 -24.35 23.73
C LYS A 642 -19.77 -25.59 24.18
N LYS A 643 -20.32 -26.78 23.97
CA LYS A 643 -19.70 -28.06 24.35
C LYS A 643 -18.38 -28.28 23.63
N GLU A 644 -18.34 -27.97 22.33
CA GLU A 644 -17.14 -28.10 21.50
C GLU A 644 -16.17 -26.92 21.64
N LYS A 645 -16.54 -25.89 22.43
CA LYS A 645 -15.77 -24.67 22.70
C LYS A 645 -15.39 -23.91 21.42
N ILE A 646 -16.36 -23.75 20.52
CA ILE A 646 -16.21 -22.98 19.29
C ILE A 646 -17.29 -21.90 19.22
N GLN A 647 -17.06 -20.89 18.39
CA GLN A 647 -18.05 -19.85 18.09
C GLN A 647 -18.58 -20.03 16.66
N GLY A 648 -19.83 -19.62 16.43
CA GLY A 648 -20.47 -19.60 15.11
C GLY A 648 -20.85 -18.19 14.69
N SER A 649 -21.21 -18.06 13.41
CA SER A 649 -21.68 -16.81 12.81
C SER A 649 -23.15 -16.91 12.45
N PHE A 650 -23.97 -16.03 13.01
CA PHE A 650 -25.41 -16.03 12.87
C PHE A 650 -25.85 -14.85 12.02
N PHE A 651 -26.54 -15.14 10.93
CA PHE A 651 -27.12 -14.16 10.02
C PHE A 651 -28.64 -14.27 10.15
N VAL A 652 -29.28 -13.25 10.71
CA VAL A 652 -30.69 -13.34 11.11
C VAL A 652 -31.53 -12.22 10.51
N THR A 653 -32.77 -12.54 10.17
CA THR A 653 -33.68 -11.55 9.60
C THR A 653 -34.23 -10.59 10.65
N GLY A 654 -34.77 -9.47 10.21
CA GLY A 654 -35.50 -8.55 11.09
C GLY A 654 -36.74 -9.20 11.69
N ARG A 655 -37.43 -10.04 10.91
CA ARG A 655 -38.56 -10.86 11.38
C ARG A 655 -38.15 -11.80 12.51
N PHE A 656 -36.99 -12.45 12.39
CA PHE A 656 -36.43 -13.25 13.47
C PHE A 656 -36.16 -12.39 14.71
N LEU A 657 -35.62 -11.18 14.57
CA LEU A 657 -35.29 -10.31 15.70
C LEU A 657 -36.51 -9.69 16.42
N ASP A 658 -37.61 -9.50 15.68
CA ASP A 658 -38.87 -8.97 16.20
C ASP A 658 -39.72 -10.04 16.91
N ASN A 659 -39.47 -11.32 16.64
CA ASN A 659 -40.21 -12.42 17.25
C ASN A 659 -39.90 -12.50 18.76
N PRO A 660 -40.90 -12.39 19.66
CA PRO A 660 -40.66 -12.50 21.10
C PRO A 660 -40.07 -13.84 21.53
N ASP A 661 -40.36 -14.93 20.82
CA ASP A 661 -39.90 -16.29 21.16
C ASP A 661 -38.38 -16.47 20.92
N THR A 662 -37.78 -15.64 20.07
CA THR A 662 -36.36 -15.69 19.69
C THR A 662 -35.52 -14.63 20.41
N ASP A 663 -36.12 -13.73 21.19
CA ASP A 663 -35.41 -12.69 21.95
C ASP A 663 -34.36 -13.31 22.89
N GLY A 664 -34.75 -14.37 23.61
CA GLY A 664 -33.85 -15.12 24.49
C GLY A 664 -32.71 -15.81 23.73
N ILE A 665 -33.00 -16.35 22.55
CA ILE A 665 -32.00 -16.99 21.66
C ILE A 665 -30.97 -15.95 21.20
N THR A 666 -31.43 -14.79 20.73
CA THR A 666 -30.56 -13.71 20.23
C THR A 666 -29.65 -13.16 21.33
N LYS A 667 -30.19 -12.95 22.54
CA LYS A 667 -29.40 -12.57 23.71
C LYS A 667 -28.32 -13.59 24.04
N GLU A 668 -28.64 -14.87 23.95
CA GLU A 668 -27.67 -15.94 24.23
C GLU A 668 -26.59 -16.03 23.13
N ILE A 669 -26.94 -15.82 21.86
CA ILE A 669 -25.98 -15.72 20.74
C ILE A 669 -24.93 -14.66 21.07
N VAL A 670 -25.36 -13.42 21.34
CA VAL A 670 -24.43 -12.30 21.63
C VAL A 670 -23.66 -12.52 22.93
N LYS A 671 -24.34 -12.97 24.00
CA LYS A 671 -23.71 -13.20 25.31
C LYS A 671 -22.61 -14.24 25.27
N ARG A 672 -22.73 -15.26 24.41
CA ARG A 672 -21.70 -16.29 24.21
C ARG A 672 -20.58 -15.85 23.25
N GLY A 673 -20.60 -14.60 22.80
CA GLY A 673 -19.60 -14.03 21.90
C GLY A 673 -19.68 -14.58 20.48
N HIS A 674 -20.81 -15.13 20.05
CA HIS A 674 -21.01 -15.51 18.66
C HIS A 674 -21.16 -14.25 17.79
N TYR A 675 -20.77 -14.36 16.53
CA TYR A 675 -20.92 -13.25 15.59
C TYR A 675 -22.38 -13.15 15.14
N LEU A 676 -22.97 -11.96 15.17
CA LEU A 676 -24.35 -11.71 14.74
C LEU A 676 -24.35 -10.64 13.65
N ALA A 677 -24.97 -10.94 12.50
CA ALA A 677 -24.97 -10.12 11.30
C ALA A 677 -26.33 -10.12 10.57
N PRO A 678 -26.57 -9.18 9.64
CA PRO A 678 -27.84 -9.07 8.94
C PRO A 678 -28.10 -10.13 7.87
N HIS A 679 -29.37 -10.54 7.72
CA HIS A 679 -29.86 -11.47 6.69
C HIS A 679 -31.12 -10.99 5.95
N SER A 680 -31.27 -9.67 5.77
CA SER A 680 -32.48 -8.95 5.33
C SER A 680 -33.45 -8.66 6.49
N ASP A 681 -34.05 -7.47 6.54
CA ASP A 681 -35.05 -7.18 7.57
C ASP A 681 -36.34 -7.97 7.34
N GLN A 682 -36.85 -7.91 6.11
CA GLN A 682 -38.10 -8.52 5.69
C GLN A 682 -37.92 -9.81 4.88
N HIS A 683 -36.73 -10.40 4.89
CA HIS A 683 -36.42 -11.61 4.12
C HIS A 683 -36.80 -11.46 2.63
N LEU A 684 -36.43 -10.31 2.03
CA LEU A 684 -36.83 -9.93 0.68
C LEU A 684 -36.15 -10.81 -0.37
N LEU A 685 -36.84 -11.13 -1.46
CA LEU A 685 -36.18 -11.70 -2.63
C LEU A 685 -35.63 -10.56 -3.49
N TYR A 686 -34.34 -10.26 -3.35
CA TYR A 686 -33.72 -9.11 -4.02
C TYR A 686 -33.54 -9.28 -5.52
N CYS A 687 -33.33 -10.51 -6.00
CA CYS A 687 -33.06 -10.83 -7.40
C CYS A 687 -34.01 -11.93 -7.88
N ASP A 688 -34.33 -11.94 -9.17
CA ASP A 688 -35.21 -12.94 -9.75
C ASP A 688 -34.61 -14.36 -9.70
N TRP A 689 -35.46 -15.38 -9.59
CA TRP A 689 -35.05 -16.79 -9.55
C TRP A 689 -34.63 -17.33 -10.92
N GLU A 690 -35.28 -16.86 -11.98
CA GLU A 690 -35.11 -17.31 -13.36
C GLU A 690 -34.01 -16.50 -14.05
N ASP A 691 -33.99 -15.18 -13.80
CA ASP A 691 -32.93 -14.28 -14.26
C ASP A 691 -32.24 -13.57 -13.09
N ARG A 692 -31.18 -14.18 -12.57
CA ARG A 692 -30.40 -13.62 -11.45
C ARG A 692 -29.85 -12.22 -11.73
N GLN A 693 -29.72 -11.78 -12.99
CA GLN A 693 -29.27 -10.42 -13.30
C GLN A 693 -30.39 -9.38 -13.09
N HIS A 694 -31.65 -9.80 -13.07
CA HIS A 694 -32.78 -8.91 -12.83
C HIS A 694 -32.97 -8.63 -11.34
N THR A 695 -32.59 -7.43 -10.91
CA THR A 695 -32.83 -6.93 -9.55
C THR A 695 -34.31 -6.56 -9.38
N ARG A 696 -34.97 -7.12 -8.37
CA ARG A 696 -36.41 -6.96 -8.10
C ARG A 696 -36.75 -5.77 -7.18
N VAL A 697 -35.76 -5.25 -6.48
CA VAL A 697 -35.90 -4.12 -5.54
C VAL A 697 -35.14 -2.90 -6.04
N SER A 698 -35.58 -1.70 -5.63
CA SER A 698 -34.76 -0.50 -5.80
C SER A 698 -33.59 -0.48 -4.81
N LYS A 699 -32.58 0.37 -5.10
CA LYS A 699 -31.48 0.60 -4.17
C LYS A 699 -31.98 1.13 -2.83
N GLU A 700 -32.97 2.02 -2.84
CA GLU A 700 -33.57 2.59 -1.64
C GLU A 700 -34.28 1.52 -0.80
N GLU A 701 -35.03 0.61 -1.44
CA GLU A 701 -35.68 -0.52 -0.77
C GLU A 701 -34.66 -1.46 -0.14
N PHE A 702 -33.60 -1.83 -0.88
CA PHE A 702 -32.50 -2.64 -0.34
C PHE A 702 -31.83 -1.96 0.86
N THR A 703 -31.49 -0.68 0.72
CA THR A 703 -30.78 0.09 1.75
C THR A 703 -31.64 0.23 3.00
N GLN A 704 -32.94 0.48 2.84
CA GLN A 704 -33.89 0.57 3.95
C GLN A 704 -34.04 -0.78 4.66
N ASP A 705 -34.15 -1.88 3.92
CA ASP A 705 -34.23 -3.22 4.46
C ASP A 705 -32.96 -3.57 5.27
N LEU A 706 -31.77 -3.36 4.70
CA LEU A 706 -30.50 -3.58 5.41
C LEU A 706 -30.40 -2.73 6.69
N ASN A 707 -30.75 -1.43 6.59
CA ASN A 707 -30.68 -0.50 7.72
C ASN A 707 -31.67 -0.86 8.84
N ASN A 708 -32.90 -1.26 8.51
CA ASN A 708 -33.89 -1.69 9.50
C ASN A 708 -33.39 -2.90 10.29
N ASN A 709 -32.76 -3.85 9.61
CA ASN A 709 -32.21 -5.04 10.26
C ASN A 709 -31.10 -4.65 11.26
N PHE A 710 -30.17 -3.78 10.86
CA PHE A 710 -29.16 -3.24 11.78
C PHE A 710 -29.76 -2.48 12.97
N GLN A 711 -30.81 -1.67 12.75
CA GLN A 711 -31.48 -0.96 13.86
C GLN A 711 -32.05 -1.94 14.89
N LYS A 712 -32.63 -3.06 14.46
CA LYS A 712 -33.13 -4.10 15.36
C LYS A 712 -32.01 -4.82 16.10
N MET A 713 -30.89 -5.11 15.43
CA MET A 713 -29.72 -5.73 16.06
C MET A 713 -29.10 -4.85 17.15
N LYS A 714 -29.20 -3.51 17.03
CA LYS A 714 -28.70 -2.55 18.02
C LYS A 714 -29.28 -2.78 19.42
N LYS A 715 -30.53 -3.27 19.53
CA LYS A 715 -31.16 -3.68 20.80
C LYS A 715 -30.31 -4.68 21.59
N TYR A 716 -29.54 -5.51 20.90
CA TYR A 716 -28.71 -6.56 21.49
C TYR A 716 -27.24 -6.12 21.65
N GLY A 717 -26.92 -4.84 21.44
CA GLY A 717 -25.58 -4.30 21.60
C GLY A 717 -24.65 -4.54 20.41
N VAL A 718 -25.17 -5.05 19.28
CA VAL A 718 -24.39 -5.21 18.05
C VAL A 718 -24.26 -3.88 17.34
N LYS A 719 -23.02 -3.47 17.08
CA LYS A 719 -22.71 -2.24 16.35
C LYS A 719 -22.38 -2.56 14.89
N ARG A 720 -22.70 -1.64 13.98
CA ARG A 720 -22.52 -1.81 12.53
C ARG A 720 -21.05 -1.95 12.11
N ASP A 721 -20.14 -1.26 12.81
CA ASP A 721 -18.69 -1.37 12.64
C ASP A 721 -18.13 -2.74 13.03
N VAL A 722 -18.85 -3.51 13.86
CA VAL A 722 -18.51 -4.89 14.21
C VAL A 722 -19.16 -5.88 13.23
N ALA A 723 -20.42 -5.66 12.86
CA ALA A 723 -21.17 -6.51 11.95
C ALA A 723 -20.98 -6.12 10.47
N ARG A 724 -19.73 -6.22 9.98
CA ARG A 724 -19.30 -5.74 8.64
C ARG A 724 -19.75 -6.60 7.47
N TYR A 725 -20.37 -7.75 7.73
CA TYR A 725 -20.76 -8.72 6.70
C TYR A 725 -22.28 -8.85 6.60
N PHE A 726 -22.76 -9.01 5.38
CA PHE A 726 -24.15 -9.26 5.04
C PHE A 726 -24.27 -10.54 4.23
N LEU A 727 -25.18 -11.42 4.63
CA LEU A 727 -25.52 -12.63 3.88
C LEU A 727 -26.94 -12.44 3.34
N PRO A 728 -27.16 -12.30 2.02
CA PRO A 728 -28.47 -12.00 1.46
C PRO A 728 -29.48 -13.12 1.73
N SER A 729 -30.74 -12.76 1.96
CA SER A 729 -31.88 -13.69 2.06
C SER A 729 -31.90 -14.68 0.90
N TYR A 730 -32.27 -15.93 1.19
CA TYR A 730 -32.22 -17.06 0.25
C TYR A 730 -30.83 -17.35 -0.34
N GLU A 731 -29.77 -16.79 0.25
CA GLU A 731 -28.39 -16.90 -0.25
C GLU A 731 -28.25 -16.41 -1.71
N TRP A 732 -29.15 -15.52 -2.14
CA TRP A 732 -29.37 -15.13 -3.54
C TRP A 732 -29.19 -13.62 -3.74
N TYR A 733 -28.31 -13.25 -4.67
CA TYR A 733 -27.90 -11.86 -4.93
C TYR A 733 -27.24 -11.72 -6.30
N ASN A 734 -27.03 -10.49 -6.77
CA ASN A 734 -26.28 -10.19 -7.97
C ASN A 734 -25.28 -9.04 -7.74
N THR A 735 -24.67 -8.54 -8.80
CA THR A 735 -23.70 -7.44 -8.75
C THR A 735 -24.29 -6.13 -8.18
N ASP A 736 -25.59 -5.87 -8.38
CA ASP A 736 -26.23 -4.66 -7.86
C ASP A 736 -26.29 -4.72 -6.33
N ILE A 737 -26.75 -5.84 -5.77
CA ILE A 737 -26.84 -6.05 -4.32
C ILE A 737 -25.45 -5.99 -3.67
N VAL A 738 -24.43 -6.59 -4.30
CA VAL A 738 -23.05 -6.52 -3.81
C VAL A 738 -22.55 -5.08 -3.82
N SER A 739 -22.72 -4.38 -4.95
CA SER A 739 -22.27 -2.98 -5.08
C SER A 739 -22.97 -2.05 -4.10
N TRP A 740 -24.28 -2.22 -3.88
CA TRP A 740 -25.04 -1.40 -2.96
C TRP A 740 -24.66 -1.65 -1.50
N ALA A 741 -24.41 -2.91 -1.11
CA ALA A 741 -23.89 -3.23 0.22
C ALA A 741 -22.49 -2.60 0.45
N GLU A 742 -21.60 -2.68 -0.55
CA GLU A 742 -20.25 -2.10 -0.45
C GLU A 742 -20.30 -0.56 -0.31
N GLN A 743 -21.21 0.11 -1.02
CA GLN A 743 -21.46 1.55 -0.86
C GLN A 743 -21.96 1.92 0.55
N GLU A 744 -22.63 0.98 1.22
CA GLU A 744 -23.07 1.08 2.61
C GLU A 744 -21.98 0.66 3.62
N GLY A 745 -20.75 0.38 3.15
CA GLY A 745 -19.61 -0.04 3.96
C GLY A 745 -19.71 -1.48 4.47
N ILE A 746 -20.52 -2.33 3.84
CA ILE A 746 -20.79 -3.71 4.23
C ILE A 746 -20.36 -4.67 3.12
N GLN A 747 -19.64 -5.73 3.49
CA GLN A 747 -19.22 -6.75 2.52
C GLN A 747 -20.24 -7.89 2.43
N VAL A 748 -20.55 -8.31 1.20
CA VAL A 748 -21.43 -9.45 0.98
C VAL A 748 -20.64 -10.76 1.10
N VAL A 749 -21.19 -11.70 1.87
CA VAL A 749 -20.65 -13.06 2.04
C VAL A 749 -21.68 -14.09 1.62
N ASN A 750 -21.21 -15.26 1.20
CA ASN A 750 -22.06 -16.42 0.99
C ASN A 750 -21.33 -17.72 1.34
N PHE A 751 -22.07 -18.82 1.47
CA PHE A 751 -21.48 -20.14 1.66
C PHE A 751 -20.64 -20.57 0.46
N THR A 752 -19.63 -21.41 0.69
CA THR A 752 -18.73 -21.84 -0.37
C THR A 752 -19.46 -22.78 -1.35
N PRO A 753 -19.49 -22.47 -2.66
CA PRO A 753 -20.14 -23.32 -3.67
C PRO A 753 -19.61 -24.75 -3.69
N GLY A 754 -20.46 -25.67 -4.11
CA GLY A 754 -20.14 -27.11 -4.17
C GLY A 754 -20.36 -27.85 -2.85
N LEU A 755 -20.69 -27.14 -1.76
CA LEU A 755 -21.29 -27.73 -0.58
C LEU A 755 -22.80 -27.90 -0.79
N ARG A 756 -23.36 -28.98 -0.24
CA ARG A 756 -24.81 -29.25 -0.25
C ARG A 756 -25.46 -29.04 1.13
N THR A 757 -24.74 -28.41 2.07
CA THR A 757 -25.23 -28.19 3.44
C THR A 757 -26.41 -27.24 3.51
N ALA A 758 -26.47 -26.24 2.63
CA ALA A 758 -27.61 -25.35 2.49
C ALA A 758 -28.89 -26.06 2.00
N ALA A 759 -28.87 -27.35 1.66
CA ALA A 759 -30.06 -28.13 1.34
C ALA A 759 -30.75 -28.73 2.58
N ASP A 760 -30.25 -28.46 3.79
CA ASP A 760 -30.80 -28.97 5.05
C ASP A 760 -32.21 -28.46 5.36
N TYR A 761 -32.65 -27.34 4.76
CA TYR A 761 -34.03 -26.86 4.85
C TYR A 761 -35.04 -27.71 4.07
N THR A 762 -34.59 -28.51 3.10
CA THR A 762 -35.49 -29.29 2.24
C THR A 762 -36.18 -30.40 3.01
N TYR A 763 -37.38 -30.83 2.61
CA TYR A 763 -38.13 -31.93 3.25
C TYR A 763 -38.69 -32.91 2.20
N PRO A 764 -39.05 -34.16 2.56
CA PRO A 764 -39.32 -35.25 1.61
C PRO A 764 -40.30 -34.91 0.47
N GLU A 765 -41.35 -34.16 0.77
CA GLU A 765 -42.38 -33.76 -0.18
C GLU A 765 -41.88 -32.77 -1.26
N MET A 766 -40.67 -32.23 -1.12
CA MET A 766 -40.01 -31.40 -2.14
C MET A 766 -39.38 -32.22 -3.28
N GLY A 767 -39.50 -33.54 -3.26
CA GLY A 767 -39.09 -34.44 -4.34
C GLY A 767 -37.57 -34.46 -4.52
N SER A 768 -37.11 -34.32 -5.77
CA SER A 768 -35.68 -34.37 -6.12
C SER A 768 -34.80 -33.29 -5.48
N ARG A 769 -35.40 -32.25 -4.88
CA ARG A 769 -34.68 -31.23 -4.12
C ARG A 769 -34.28 -31.72 -2.72
N TYR A 770 -35.00 -32.69 -2.16
CA TYR A 770 -34.75 -33.21 -0.83
C TYR A 770 -33.46 -34.02 -0.75
N LEU A 771 -32.65 -33.74 0.26
CA LEU A 771 -31.47 -34.54 0.62
C LEU A 771 -31.52 -34.91 2.10
N GLU A 772 -31.38 -36.20 2.41
CA GLU A 772 -31.27 -36.69 3.78
C GLU A 772 -30.03 -36.12 4.47
N SER A 773 -30.11 -35.87 5.78
CA SER A 773 -29.05 -35.24 6.56
C SER A 773 -27.74 -36.02 6.55
N GLU A 774 -27.80 -37.36 6.60
CA GLU A 774 -26.61 -38.21 6.48
C GLU A 774 -26.00 -38.17 5.07
N THR A 775 -26.82 -37.95 4.03
CA THR A 775 -26.32 -37.75 2.66
C THR A 775 -25.58 -36.41 2.55
N ILE A 776 -26.15 -35.34 3.11
CA ILE A 776 -25.50 -34.02 3.18
C ILE A 776 -24.16 -34.14 3.92
N TYR A 777 -24.15 -34.82 5.08
CA TYR A 777 -22.95 -35.05 5.88
C TYR A 777 -21.88 -35.81 5.09
N SER A 778 -22.27 -36.91 4.46
CA SER A 778 -21.34 -37.77 3.70
C SER A 778 -20.73 -37.04 2.52
N GLN A 779 -21.51 -36.24 1.79
CA GLN A 779 -20.99 -35.42 0.68
C GLN A 779 -20.02 -34.34 1.14
N LEU A 780 -20.25 -33.71 2.30
CA LEU A 780 -19.30 -32.76 2.86
C LEU A 780 -17.97 -33.45 3.20
N ILE A 781 -18.02 -34.62 3.84
CA ILE A 781 -16.81 -35.38 4.19
C ILE A 781 -16.09 -35.89 2.93
N GLU A 782 -16.82 -36.32 1.91
CA GLU A 782 -16.24 -36.71 0.62
C GLU A 782 -15.55 -35.52 -0.06
N LYS A 783 -16.18 -34.34 -0.02
CA LYS A 783 -15.58 -33.10 -0.54
C LYS A 783 -14.29 -32.75 0.20
N GLU A 784 -14.30 -32.85 1.53
CA GLU A 784 -13.12 -32.64 2.36
C GLU A 784 -11.99 -33.62 2.01
N GLN A 785 -12.30 -34.90 1.77
CA GLN A 785 -11.31 -35.90 1.42
C GLN A 785 -10.68 -35.67 0.04
N LYS A 786 -11.46 -35.15 -0.92
CA LYS A 786 -10.99 -34.91 -2.29
C LYS A 786 -10.20 -33.60 -2.45
N GLU A 787 -10.68 -32.53 -1.81
CA GLU A 787 -10.22 -31.16 -2.10
C GLU A 787 -9.83 -30.35 -0.86
N GLY A 788 -10.10 -30.86 0.35
CA GLY A 788 -9.98 -30.10 1.59
C GLY A 788 -11.08 -29.06 1.78
N LEU A 789 -11.13 -28.47 2.99
CA LEU A 789 -12.10 -27.44 3.39
C LEU A 789 -11.42 -26.14 3.86
N ASN A 790 -10.20 -25.86 3.42
CA ASN A 790 -9.47 -24.64 3.80
C ASN A 790 -10.21 -23.37 3.39
N GLY A 791 -10.52 -22.49 4.35
CA GLY A 791 -11.24 -21.24 4.14
C GLY A 791 -12.75 -21.39 3.89
N TYR A 792 -13.33 -22.59 4.01
CA TYR A 792 -14.72 -22.80 3.65
C TYR A 792 -15.70 -22.15 4.63
N ILE A 793 -16.76 -21.57 4.06
CA ILE A 793 -17.95 -21.09 4.77
C ILE A 793 -19.03 -22.16 4.61
N ILE A 794 -19.37 -22.84 5.71
CA ILE A 794 -20.36 -23.92 5.75
C ILE A 794 -21.65 -23.38 6.34
N LEU A 795 -22.70 -23.29 5.51
CA LEU A 795 -24.01 -22.82 5.93
C LEU A 795 -24.92 -23.98 6.37
N VAL A 796 -25.64 -23.75 7.47
CA VAL A 796 -26.67 -24.62 8.04
C VAL A 796 -27.81 -23.73 8.55
N HIS A 797 -29.07 -24.09 8.33
CA HIS A 797 -30.17 -23.26 8.82
C HIS A 797 -30.35 -23.42 10.33
N LEU A 798 -30.63 -22.32 11.04
CA LEU A 798 -30.83 -22.32 12.51
C LEU A 798 -32.07 -23.13 12.93
N GLY A 799 -33.04 -23.24 12.03
CA GLY A 799 -34.19 -24.12 12.13
C GLY A 799 -34.72 -24.46 10.74
N THR A 800 -35.58 -25.47 10.67
CA THR A 800 -36.16 -25.94 9.40
C THR A 800 -37.62 -26.31 9.56
N ASP A 801 -38.35 -26.39 8.45
CA ASP A 801 -39.78 -26.75 8.44
C ASP A 801 -40.06 -28.00 9.30
N PRO A 802 -41.17 -28.04 10.08
CA PRO A 802 -41.56 -29.20 10.87
C PRO A 802 -41.65 -30.52 10.09
N LYS A 803 -41.84 -30.50 8.77
CA LYS A 803 -41.83 -31.67 7.87
C LYS A 803 -40.44 -32.27 7.71
N ARG A 804 -39.36 -31.48 7.86
CA ARG A 804 -37.98 -31.98 7.88
C ARG A 804 -37.73 -32.72 9.19
N LYS A 805 -37.93 -34.04 9.24
CA LYS A 805 -37.80 -34.84 10.48
C LYS A 805 -36.35 -35.17 10.85
N ASP A 806 -35.50 -35.42 9.86
CA ASP A 806 -34.08 -35.73 10.03
C ASP A 806 -33.25 -34.42 10.05
N LYS A 807 -33.09 -33.81 11.22
CA LYS A 807 -32.51 -32.46 11.32
C LYS A 807 -30.97 -32.48 11.21
N PHE A 808 -30.40 -31.76 10.23
CA PHE A 808 -28.94 -31.76 9.98
C PHE A 808 -28.14 -31.23 11.17
N TYR A 809 -28.67 -30.24 11.88
CA TYR A 809 -28.01 -29.66 13.06
C TYR A 809 -27.72 -30.68 14.17
N THR A 810 -28.39 -31.84 14.18
CA THR A 810 -28.10 -32.94 15.12
C THR A 810 -26.78 -33.65 14.82
N LEU A 811 -26.24 -33.50 13.60
CA LEU A 811 -24.97 -34.06 13.16
C LEU A 811 -23.78 -33.12 13.39
N LEU A 812 -24.01 -31.86 13.79
CA LEU A 812 -22.94 -30.90 14.06
C LEU A 812 -21.89 -31.38 15.08
N PRO A 813 -22.24 -32.03 16.22
CA PRO A 813 -21.24 -32.55 17.14
C PRO A 813 -20.29 -33.55 16.49
N ARG A 814 -20.82 -34.38 15.57
CA ARG A 814 -20.04 -35.37 14.81
C ARG A 814 -19.14 -34.66 13.80
N LEU A 815 -19.72 -33.74 13.01
CA LEU A 815 -19.00 -32.96 12.00
C LEU A 815 -17.83 -32.19 12.59
N ILE A 816 -18.07 -31.44 13.68
CA ILE A 816 -17.04 -30.63 14.34
C ILE A 816 -15.87 -31.50 14.80
N LYS A 817 -16.16 -32.65 15.43
CA LYS A 817 -15.11 -33.57 15.91
C LYS A 817 -14.31 -34.16 14.77
N GLU A 818 -14.97 -34.56 13.69
CA GLU A 818 -14.27 -35.12 12.52
C GLU A 818 -13.37 -34.08 11.85
N LEU A 819 -13.83 -32.84 11.67
CA LEU A 819 -12.99 -31.78 11.08
C LEU A 819 -11.84 -31.36 12.00
N ARG A 820 -12.05 -31.32 13.32
CA ARG A 820 -10.95 -31.05 14.27
C ARG A 820 -9.87 -32.13 14.25
N LYS A 821 -10.24 -33.41 14.11
CA LYS A 821 -9.26 -34.52 13.95
C LYS A 821 -8.40 -34.33 12.70
N LYS A 822 -8.89 -33.59 11.71
CA LYS A 822 -8.21 -33.26 10.44
C LYS A 822 -7.49 -31.91 10.47
N ASP A 823 -7.36 -31.32 11.66
CA ASP A 823 -6.64 -30.08 11.93
C ASP A 823 -7.32 -28.82 11.37
N TYR A 824 -8.66 -28.86 11.21
CA TYR A 824 -9.43 -27.65 10.92
C TYR A 824 -9.73 -26.84 12.19
N HIS A 825 -9.59 -25.52 12.05
CA HIS A 825 -9.85 -24.52 13.09
C HIS A 825 -11.15 -23.79 12.78
N PHE A 826 -12.10 -23.86 13.71
CA PHE A 826 -13.37 -23.14 13.60
C PHE A 826 -13.18 -21.68 14.00
N LYS A 827 -13.54 -20.77 13.10
CA LYS A 827 -13.46 -19.32 13.28
C LYS A 827 -14.83 -18.70 12.98
N VAL A 828 -15.20 -17.65 13.70
CA VAL A 828 -16.31 -16.81 13.26
C VAL A 828 -15.90 -16.11 11.97
N ILE A 829 -16.87 -15.78 11.13
CA ILE A 829 -16.63 -15.22 9.79
C ILE A 829 -15.78 -13.94 9.82
N ASN A 830 -15.97 -13.09 10.84
CA ASN A 830 -15.16 -11.89 11.09
C ASN A 830 -13.67 -12.21 11.34
N ASP A 831 -13.37 -13.27 12.08
CA ASP A 831 -11.96 -13.63 12.35
C ASP A 831 -11.33 -14.39 11.18
N MET A 832 -12.16 -14.94 10.30
CA MET A 832 -11.73 -15.79 9.19
C MET A 832 -11.42 -15.00 7.92
N LEU A 833 -12.23 -13.98 7.64
CA LEU A 833 -12.12 -13.08 6.49
C LEU A 833 -11.35 -11.84 6.91
#